data_AF-A0A160T7S0-F1
#
_entry.id   AF-A0A160T7S0-F1
#
_cell.length_a   1.000
_cell.length_b   1.000
_cell.length_c   1.000
_cell.angle_alpha   90.00
_cell.angle_beta   90.00
_cell.angle_gamma   90.00
#
_symmetry.space_group_name_H-M   'P 1'
#
loop_
_entity.id
_entity.type
_entity.pdbx_description
1 polymer ?
#
loop_
_entity_poly.entity_id
_entity_poly.type
_entity_poly.pdbx_seq_one_letter_code
_entity_poly.pdbx_strand_id
1 'polypeptide(L)'
;MTIKDASGAVVATTTAGPDGSYSFTPNPLADGQTGSVTAKDAAGNESPATAIGSVDATAPTAPVVTVSNAGELSGTAEANSTVTIKDASGAVVATTTAGPDGSYSFTPNPLADGQTGSVTAKDAAGNESPATAIGSVDSTAPAAPLLNPSTGVEVTGTAEVASTVTITDAGGVVLCTTVAGATGNFSCVLSPVPSEGDTVFATSKDAAGNESIASSIVVGTDTDGDGIPDVIDTDDDNDGLSDTDEINIGTDPLNPDSDNDGVEDGKEVGADTSTPVDSDGDGTIDALDNSNDSDLDGLSNYLETLIGTDPNLRDSDSDDFRDDEELAVKLSGVDSDDDGIDDALDADVLGAPDEDGDGVADFAIRDTDGNGTPDVLDTDSDADGIDDINETLVDGDGDGIADVLDPVNAIGGGDSDGDFIPDAIECCHDSDKDGQPDYMQLDSDSDRINDVDEAGISGVDKDNDGYDDTYDADVDGDGVVDNGPDENADGLNDDWMPLDTDGDGLADYRDTDSDNDGISDEEESGYGSFPNRDTDGDGIPDRVDPVSGVDGGDSDGDGLSDKEECADGYPNCADSDGDGIPDYMDALVDEAPSPAPVVIDTDGDGLSDDEEATLGTDPLKSDTDDDGLSDFVEVTIGSNPIVADTDGDGILDGAENQDINGNGINDTREGYLKTSTKGGALGFIWAGLALLLVRRKHLLAVLAGLLSMVSVASANESESLFSADRVYVGAGLNYSRFSPETAGSGINITDRFDWGYSLSAGYDLFNQWSVNASYEDAGGLAADVLTTKETLDYKALSILGRWYPTFLDNNERYTDNDRSWHWFVSGGFATVNTSGSLLADEQSSATLAYGIGANYQITESMLVEATVNRYSGDLLSYGLGITWYPFSSGSKKIEPVPEVIPEPEPEVVEVVEPEVIEPVVVEPVVEIQACTSKSSRADILFDSNSSKLKADFFDVLDRAVIDYFACKESVITLVGFTDSSGSVRYNEKLSYKRADTVRTYLQERGIPSDHIVTISRGIDPSSGLPENEKRRVELYFGSY
;
A
#
# COMPACT_ATOMS: atom_id res chain seq x y z
N MET A 1 48.96 -65.73 -36.74
CA MET A 1 47.75 -64.94 -37.08
C MET A 1 48.09 -63.98 -38.19
N THR A 2 47.29 -63.94 -39.24
CA THR A 2 47.49 -63.12 -40.44
C THR A 2 46.18 -62.42 -40.76
N ILE A 3 46.19 -61.10 -40.88
CA ILE A 3 45.05 -60.31 -41.36
C ILE A 3 45.31 -59.92 -42.81
N LYS A 4 44.29 -60.11 -43.65
CA LYS A 4 44.27 -59.71 -45.06
C LYS A 4 43.16 -58.69 -45.30
N ASP A 5 43.38 -57.72 -46.16
CA ASP A 5 42.34 -56.79 -46.63
C ASP A 5 41.35 -57.48 -47.60
N ALA A 6 40.35 -56.73 -48.07
CA ALA A 6 39.34 -57.20 -49.03
C ALA A 6 39.93 -57.69 -50.37
N SER A 7 41.13 -57.22 -50.75
CA SER A 7 41.84 -57.66 -51.96
C SER A 7 42.62 -58.98 -51.74
N GLY A 8 42.73 -59.43 -50.49
CA GLY A 8 43.50 -60.60 -50.08
C GLY A 8 44.97 -60.29 -49.79
N ALA A 9 45.38 -59.02 -49.78
CA ALA A 9 46.74 -58.62 -49.43
C ALA A 9 46.95 -58.68 -47.91
N VAL A 10 48.10 -59.19 -47.46
CA VAL A 10 48.41 -59.28 -46.03
C VAL A 10 48.73 -57.88 -45.50
N VAL A 11 47.93 -57.40 -44.56
CA VAL A 11 48.09 -56.08 -43.92
C VAL A 11 48.76 -56.17 -42.55
N ALA A 12 48.63 -57.31 -41.84
CA ALA A 12 49.34 -57.54 -40.59
C ALA A 12 49.53 -59.03 -40.27
N THR A 13 50.58 -59.34 -39.51
CA THR A 13 50.83 -60.68 -38.98
C THR A 13 51.33 -60.61 -37.55
N THR A 14 50.87 -61.52 -36.69
CA THR A 14 51.38 -61.69 -35.32
C THR A 14 51.38 -63.17 -34.91
N THR A 15 52.09 -63.51 -33.85
CA THR A 15 52.08 -64.85 -33.25
C THR A 15 51.07 -64.85 -32.11
N ALA A 16 50.21 -65.87 -32.03
CA ALA A 16 49.29 -66.01 -30.91
C ALA A 16 50.07 -66.33 -29.63
N GLY A 17 49.59 -65.84 -28.48
CA GLY A 17 50.16 -66.08 -27.17
C GLY A 17 50.08 -67.55 -26.73
N PRO A 18 50.71 -67.91 -25.59
CA PRO A 18 50.70 -69.28 -25.06
C PRO A 18 49.29 -69.83 -24.76
N ASP A 19 48.32 -68.94 -24.57
CA ASP A 19 46.89 -69.23 -24.34
C ASP A 19 46.04 -69.19 -25.62
N GLY A 20 46.65 -68.91 -26.78
CA GLY A 20 45.97 -68.78 -28.07
C GLY A 20 45.37 -67.40 -28.35
N SER A 21 45.52 -66.44 -27.43
CA SER A 21 45.06 -65.05 -27.64
C SER A 21 45.94 -64.32 -28.67
N TYR A 22 45.36 -63.34 -29.38
CA TYR A 22 46.10 -62.46 -30.27
C TYR A 22 45.44 -61.09 -30.29
N SER A 23 46.24 -60.04 -30.48
CA SER A 23 45.76 -58.68 -30.68
C SER A 23 46.57 -58.00 -31.78
N PHE A 24 45.93 -57.03 -32.44
CA PHE A 24 46.58 -56.07 -33.31
C PHE A 24 46.22 -54.68 -32.81
N THR A 25 47.23 -53.92 -32.40
CA THR A 25 47.05 -52.55 -31.90
C THR A 25 48.19 -51.70 -32.48
N PRO A 26 47.89 -50.69 -33.32
CA PRO A 26 46.56 -50.25 -33.79
C PRO A 26 45.89 -51.25 -34.75
N ASN A 27 44.61 -51.01 -35.06
CA ASN A 27 43.86 -51.80 -36.04
C ASN A 27 44.54 -51.74 -37.42
N PRO A 28 44.87 -52.88 -38.05
CA PRO A 28 45.60 -52.89 -39.32
C PRO A 28 44.72 -52.65 -40.56
N LEU A 29 43.40 -52.56 -40.41
CA LEU A 29 42.46 -52.19 -41.47
C LEU A 29 42.05 -50.71 -41.30
N ALA A 30 41.96 -49.99 -42.41
CA ALA A 30 41.51 -48.60 -42.43
C ALA A 30 39.98 -48.49 -42.32
N ASP A 31 39.47 -47.28 -42.06
CA ASP A 31 38.04 -46.98 -42.01
C ASP A 31 37.31 -47.46 -43.28
N GLY A 32 36.12 -48.04 -43.10
CA GLY A 32 35.30 -48.65 -44.14
C GLY A 32 35.86 -49.96 -44.74
N GLN A 33 37.10 -50.38 -44.41
CA GLN A 33 37.66 -51.60 -44.97
C GLN A 33 37.10 -52.86 -44.29
N THR A 34 36.77 -53.85 -45.11
CA THR A 34 36.53 -55.23 -44.69
C THR A 34 37.81 -56.05 -44.84
N GLY A 35 37.94 -57.15 -44.11
CA GLY A 35 39.09 -58.03 -44.22
C GLY A 35 38.82 -59.48 -43.84
N SER A 36 39.87 -60.26 -43.65
CA SER A 36 39.77 -61.61 -43.10
C SER A 36 40.98 -61.96 -42.26
N VAL A 37 40.79 -62.83 -41.26
CA VAL A 37 41.86 -63.35 -40.41
C VAL A 37 42.03 -64.85 -40.61
N THR A 38 43.28 -65.30 -40.71
CA THR A 38 43.67 -66.72 -40.73
C THR A 38 44.73 -67.01 -39.66
N ALA A 39 44.74 -68.24 -39.16
CA ALA A 39 45.79 -68.76 -38.29
C ALA A 39 46.64 -69.79 -39.05
N LYS A 40 47.94 -69.86 -38.75
CA LYS A 40 48.84 -70.87 -39.32
C LYS A 40 49.59 -71.58 -38.20
N ASP A 41 49.53 -72.91 -38.17
CA ASP A 41 50.21 -73.73 -37.17
C ASP A 41 51.71 -73.93 -37.48
N ALA A 42 52.44 -74.56 -36.56
CA ALA A 42 53.88 -74.83 -36.72
C ALA A 42 54.20 -75.84 -37.84
N ALA A 43 53.24 -76.68 -38.23
CA ALA A 43 53.36 -77.61 -39.35
C ALA A 43 53.06 -76.94 -40.71
N GLY A 44 52.58 -75.70 -40.68
CA GLY A 44 52.30 -74.88 -41.85
C GLY A 44 50.85 -74.97 -42.37
N ASN A 45 49.93 -75.60 -41.63
CA ASN A 45 48.52 -75.65 -42.00
C ASN A 45 47.84 -74.32 -41.68
N GLU A 46 47.05 -73.79 -42.62
CA GLU A 46 46.29 -72.53 -42.45
C GLU A 46 44.82 -72.84 -42.15
N SER A 47 44.21 -72.09 -41.23
CA SER A 47 42.79 -72.20 -40.89
C SER A 47 41.90 -71.69 -42.03
N PRO A 48 40.58 -72.01 -42.03
CA PRO A 48 39.61 -71.24 -42.78
C PRO A 48 39.71 -69.75 -42.41
N ALA A 49 39.45 -68.88 -43.39
CA ALA A 49 39.40 -67.44 -43.18
C ALA A 49 38.09 -67.04 -42.49
N THR A 50 38.20 -66.26 -41.42
CA THR A 50 37.05 -65.63 -40.77
C THR A 50 36.95 -64.19 -41.28
N ALA A 51 35.79 -63.80 -41.80
CA ALA A 51 35.55 -62.45 -42.28
C ALA A 51 35.57 -61.44 -41.12
N ILE A 52 36.18 -60.28 -41.37
CA ILE A 52 36.11 -59.09 -40.53
C ILE A 52 35.13 -58.14 -41.22
N GLY A 53 34.14 -57.64 -40.47
CA GLY A 53 33.19 -56.63 -40.96
C GLY A 53 33.87 -55.32 -41.37
N SER A 54 33.10 -54.35 -41.86
CA SER A 54 33.63 -53.01 -42.13
C SER A 54 34.13 -52.42 -40.82
N VAL A 55 35.39 -51.96 -40.82
CA VAL A 55 35.96 -51.22 -39.70
C VAL A 55 35.39 -49.83 -39.69
N ASP A 56 34.93 -49.37 -38.53
CA ASP A 56 34.63 -47.97 -38.27
C ASP A 56 35.75 -47.41 -37.40
N ALA A 57 36.53 -46.49 -37.97
CA ALA A 57 37.64 -45.80 -37.32
C ALA A 57 37.46 -44.27 -37.36
N THR A 58 36.28 -43.79 -37.75
CA THR A 58 35.98 -42.36 -37.78
C THR A 58 35.47 -41.93 -36.41
N ALA A 59 36.18 -41.02 -35.76
CA ALA A 59 35.74 -40.49 -34.48
C ALA A 59 34.57 -39.52 -34.64
N PRO A 60 33.67 -39.44 -33.63
CA PRO A 60 32.66 -38.39 -33.57
C PRO A 60 33.30 -37.00 -33.57
N THR A 61 32.55 -36.00 -34.05
CA THR A 61 32.92 -34.58 -33.86
C THR A 61 33.00 -34.21 -32.39
N ALA A 62 33.83 -33.22 -32.05
CA ALA A 62 33.94 -32.73 -30.69
C ALA A 62 32.57 -32.20 -30.19
N PRO A 63 32.14 -32.55 -28.97
CA PRO A 63 30.89 -32.04 -28.39
C PRO A 63 30.92 -30.51 -28.24
N VAL A 64 29.76 -29.87 -28.29
CA VAL A 64 29.58 -28.43 -28.05
C VAL A 64 28.95 -28.25 -26.68
N VAL A 65 29.50 -27.38 -25.84
CA VAL A 65 28.92 -26.99 -24.55
C VAL A 65 28.12 -25.71 -24.76
N THR A 66 26.85 -25.70 -24.33
CA THR A 66 25.94 -24.55 -24.46
C THR A 66 25.68 -23.87 -23.12
N VAL A 67 25.56 -24.64 -22.04
CA VAL A 67 25.34 -24.14 -20.67
C VAL A 67 26.34 -24.80 -19.73
N SER A 68 26.88 -24.04 -18.77
CA SER A 68 27.81 -24.54 -17.77
C SER A 68 27.76 -23.69 -16.50
N ASN A 69 26.65 -23.79 -15.77
CA ASN A 69 26.38 -23.03 -14.54
C ASN A 69 26.12 -23.97 -13.34
N ALA A 70 25.67 -23.47 -12.19
CA ALA A 70 25.43 -24.32 -11.00
C ALA A 70 24.46 -25.48 -11.27
N GLY A 71 23.36 -25.15 -11.95
CA GLY A 71 22.21 -26.03 -12.12
C GLY A 71 22.37 -27.01 -13.27
N GLU A 72 23.12 -26.64 -14.31
CA GLU A 72 23.17 -27.44 -15.53
C GLU A 72 24.51 -27.35 -16.27
N LEU A 73 24.94 -28.50 -16.80
CA LEU A 73 25.90 -28.57 -17.90
C LEU A 73 25.24 -29.26 -19.09
N SER A 74 25.04 -28.53 -20.18
CA SER A 74 24.35 -29.05 -21.37
C SER A 74 25.05 -28.69 -22.68
N GLY A 75 24.64 -29.37 -23.74
CA GLY A 75 25.29 -29.23 -25.04
C GLY A 75 24.79 -30.19 -26.10
N THR A 76 25.55 -30.29 -27.19
CA THR A 76 25.28 -31.23 -28.29
C THR A 76 26.49 -32.12 -28.61
N ALA A 77 26.23 -33.37 -28.98
CA ALA A 77 27.21 -34.35 -29.44
C ALA A 77 26.60 -35.22 -30.55
N GLU A 78 27.38 -36.16 -31.10
CA GLU A 78 26.83 -37.11 -32.07
C GLU A 78 25.70 -37.94 -31.43
N ALA A 79 24.57 -38.07 -32.13
CA ALA A 79 23.40 -38.75 -31.61
C ALA A 79 23.69 -40.19 -31.19
N ASN A 80 23.22 -40.59 -30.01
CA ASN A 80 23.45 -41.90 -29.39
C ASN A 80 24.93 -42.20 -29.02
N SER A 81 25.83 -41.22 -29.09
CA SER A 81 27.20 -41.36 -28.58
C SER A 81 27.24 -41.21 -27.05
N THR A 82 28.23 -41.83 -26.40
CA THR A 82 28.47 -41.68 -24.95
C THR A 82 29.28 -40.42 -24.69
N VAL A 83 28.69 -39.44 -24.02
CA VAL A 83 29.33 -38.18 -23.60
C VAL A 83 29.99 -38.36 -22.23
N THR A 84 31.24 -37.95 -22.10
CA THR A 84 32.06 -38.09 -20.88
C THR A 84 32.61 -36.72 -20.47
N ILE A 85 32.37 -36.32 -19.21
CA ILE A 85 32.93 -35.12 -18.60
C ILE A 85 34.12 -35.50 -17.73
N LYS A 86 35.24 -34.77 -17.89
CA LYS A 86 36.45 -34.92 -17.10
C LYS A 86 36.79 -33.60 -16.41
N ASP A 87 37.29 -33.67 -15.18
CA ASP A 87 37.83 -32.50 -14.47
C ASP A 87 39.19 -32.05 -15.04
N ALA A 88 39.73 -30.94 -14.53
CA ALA A 88 41.04 -30.41 -14.91
C ALA A 88 42.23 -31.39 -14.66
N SER A 89 42.06 -32.38 -13.77
CA SER A 89 43.06 -33.44 -13.54
C SER A 89 43.00 -34.57 -14.57
N GLY A 90 41.94 -34.59 -15.40
CA GLY A 90 41.64 -35.62 -16.38
C GLY A 90 40.82 -36.80 -15.81
N ALA A 91 40.34 -36.71 -14.57
CA ALA A 91 39.49 -37.74 -13.98
C ALA A 91 38.05 -37.60 -14.50
N VAL A 92 37.40 -38.73 -14.80
CA VAL A 92 36.00 -38.74 -15.25
C VAL A 92 35.09 -38.41 -14.07
N VAL A 93 34.31 -37.33 -14.18
CA VAL A 93 33.37 -36.88 -13.15
C VAL A 93 31.93 -37.26 -13.47
N ALA A 94 31.57 -37.32 -14.76
CA ALA A 94 30.23 -37.74 -15.19
C ALA A 94 30.22 -38.34 -16.60
N THR A 95 29.20 -39.15 -16.89
CA THR A 95 28.96 -39.73 -18.21
C THR A 95 27.47 -39.78 -18.52
N THR A 96 27.06 -39.49 -19.75
CA THR A 96 25.68 -39.68 -20.22
C THR A 96 25.68 -40.16 -21.68
N THR A 97 24.52 -40.45 -22.24
CA THR A 97 24.35 -40.73 -23.68
C THR A 97 23.63 -39.56 -24.33
N ALA A 98 24.15 -39.06 -25.44
CA ALA A 98 23.46 -38.03 -26.22
C ALA A 98 22.16 -38.58 -26.81
N GLY A 99 21.09 -37.79 -26.77
CA GLY A 99 19.78 -38.15 -27.32
C GLY A 99 19.81 -38.41 -28.82
N PRO A 100 18.69 -38.89 -29.40
CA PRO A 100 18.57 -39.09 -30.85
C PRO A 100 18.73 -37.81 -31.69
N ASP A 101 18.51 -36.65 -31.07
CA ASP A 101 18.71 -35.31 -31.62
C ASP A 101 20.12 -34.74 -31.35
N GLY A 102 20.96 -35.48 -30.62
CA GLY A 102 22.32 -35.08 -30.24
C GLY A 102 22.41 -34.26 -28.95
N SER A 103 21.30 -33.93 -28.29
CA SER A 103 21.32 -33.17 -27.03
C SER A 103 21.86 -34.00 -25.87
N TYR A 104 22.57 -33.36 -24.95
CA TYR A 104 22.94 -33.95 -23.66
C TYR A 104 22.83 -32.89 -22.55
N SER A 105 22.51 -33.33 -21.35
CA SER A 105 22.43 -32.47 -20.16
C SER A 105 22.83 -33.25 -18.91
N PHE A 106 23.38 -32.53 -17.94
CA PHE A 106 23.66 -32.98 -16.57
C PHE A 106 23.05 -31.97 -15.60
N THR A 107 22.13 -32.44 -14.76
CA THR A 107 21.47 -31.64 -13.71
C THR A 107 21.57 -32.41 -12.40
N PRO A 108 22.31 -31.93 -11.39
CA PRO A 108 23.10 -30.70 -11.38
C PRO A 108 24.39 -30.79 -12.21
N ASN A 109 25.08 -29.65 -12.42
CA ASN A 109 26.39 -29.62 -13.08
C ASN A 109 27.40 -30.50 -12.31
N PRO A 110 28.11 -31.45 -12.97
CA PRO A 110 29.04 -32.35 -12.31
C PRO A 110 30.39 -31.73 -11.94
N LEU A 111 30.69 -30.51 -12.41
CA LEU A 111 31.87 -29.74 -12.03
C LEU A 111 31.53 -28.75 -10.93
N ALA A 112 32.42 -28.60 -9.95
CA ALA A 112 32.23 -27.65 -8.84
C ALA A 112 32.51 -26.20 -9.28
N ASP A 113 32.07 -25.23 -8.48
CA ASP A 113 32.34 -23.80 -8.70
C ASP A 113 33.82 -23.52 -8.96
N GLY A 114 34.10 -22.67 -9.96
CA GLY A 114 35.44 -22.33 -10.41
C GLY A 114 36.23 -23.48 -11.04
N GLN A 115 35.72 -24.73 -11.06
CA GLN A 115 36.39 -25.82 -11.76
C GLN A 115 36.25 -25.69 -13.26
N THR A 116 37.34 -26.04 -13.94
CA THR A 116 37.37 -26.24 -15.39
C THR A 116 37.37 -27.74 -15.69
N GLY A 117 37.02 -28.08 -16.93
CA GLY A 117 36.97 -29.48 -17.35
C GLY A 117 37.07 -29.67 -18.85
N SER A 118 36.74 -30.87 -19.30
CA SER A 118 36.59 -31.18 -20.72
C SER A 118 35.49 -32.19 -20.97
N VAL A 119 34.89 -32.13 -22.15
CA VAL A 119 33.89 -33.09 -22.63
C VAL A 119 34.40 -33.82 -23.87
N THR A 120 34.22 -35.15 -23.90
CA THR A 120 34.44 -36.00 -25.09
C THR A 120 33.21 -36.84 -25.39
N ALA A 121 33.02 -37.23 -26.64
CA ALA A 121 32.01 -38.20 -27.06
C ALA A 121 32.68 -39.48 -27.58
N LYS A 122 32.04 -40.62 -27.37
CA LYS A 122 32.47 -41.93 -27.88
C LYS A 122 31.33 -42.60 -28.64
N ASP A 123 31.58 -42.96 -29.89
CA ASP A 123 30.58 -43.64 -30.73
C ASP A 123 30.37 -45.12 -30.32
N ALA A 124 29.47 -45.81 -31.02
CA ALA A 124 29.19 -47.22 -30.77
C ALA A 124 30.35 -48.17 -31.18
N ALA A 125 31.26 -47.72 -32.07
CA ALA A 125 32.44 -48.46 -32.49
C ALA A 125 33.61 -48.30 -31.49
N GLY A 126 33.51 -47.35 -30.56
CA GLY A 126 34.48 -47.05 -29.51
C GLY A 126 35.48 -45.95 -29.87
N ASN A 127 35.29 -45.22 -30.97
CA ASN A 127 36.14 -44.09 -31.34
C ASN A 127 35.78 -42.87 -30.48
N GLU A 128 36.79 -42.16 -29.97
CA GLU A 128 36.61 -40.99 -29.09
C GLU A 128 36.89 -39.69 -29.86
N SER A 129 36.03 -38.69 -29.69
CA SER A 129 36.16 -37.37 -30.29
C SER A 129 37.39 -36.62 -29.77
N PRO A 130 37.83 -35.53 -30.43
CA PRO A 130 38.59 -34.49 -29.77
C PRO A 130 37.84 -33.96 -28.54
N ALA A 131 38.58 -33.48 -27.53
CA ALA A 131 38.00 -32.91 -26.33
C ALA A 131 37.66 -31.43 -26.52
N THR A 132 36.50 -31.02 -26.01
CA THR A 132 36.10 -29.61 -25.89
C THR A 132 36.36 -29.14 -24.48
N ALA A 133 37.04 -28.00 -24.33
CA ALA A 133 37.28 -27.41 -23.02
C ALA A 133 35.96 -26.85 -22.45
N ILE A 134 35.71 -27.11 -21.17
CA ILE A 134 34.65 -26.48 -20.39
C ILE A 134 35.32 -25.33 -19.63
N GLY A 135 34.73 -24.13 -19.71
CA GLY A 135 35.17 -22.96 -18.95
C GLY A 135 35.11 -23.20 -17.43
N SER A 136 35.52 -22.21 -16.63
CA SER A 136 35.24 -22.27 -15.19
C SER A 136 33.73 -22.28 -14.99
N VAL A 137 33.23 -23.23 -14.20
CA VAL A 137 31.82 -23.19 -13.79
C VAL A 137 31.62 -21.97 -12.94
N ASP A 138 30.68 -21.13 -13.35
CA ASP A 138 30.16 -20.06 -12.52
C ASP A 138 28.86 -20.55 -11.89
N SER A 139 28.90 -20.83 -10.60
CA SER A 139 27.73 -21.26 -9.83
C SER A 139 27.20 -20.19 -8.89
N THR A 140 27.77 -18.98 -8.94
CA THR A 140 27.35 -17.90 -8.07
C THR A 140 26.19 -17.18 -8.74
N ALA A 141 24.99 -17.30 -8.16
CA ALA A 141 23.87 -16.49 -8.59
C ALA A 141 24.12 -15.01 -8.26
N PRO A 142 23.61 -14.08 -9.09
CA PRO A 142 23.59 -12.67 -8.74
C PRO A 142 22.82 -12.46 -7.43
N ALA A 143 23.12 -11.37 -6.73
CA ALA A 143 22.30 -10.93 -5.61
C ALA A 143 20.87 -10.63 -6.07
N ALA A 144 19.90 -10.77 -5.16
CA ALA A 144 18.53 -10.34 -5.45
C ALA A 144 18.54 -8.86 -5.86
N PRO A 145 17.78 -8.46 -6.90
CA PRO A 145 17.60 -7.04 -7.22
C PRO A 145 17.08 -6.29 -6.00
N LEU A 146 17.57 -5.08 -5.77
CA LEU A 146 16.96 -4.15 -4.83
C LEU A 146 15.97 -3.30 -5.63
N LEU A 147 14.72 -3.29 -5.21
CA LEU A 147 13.65 -2.48 -5.80
C LEU A 147 13.43 -1.24 -4.94
N ASN A 148 13.23 -0.10 -5.57
CA ASN A 148 12.75 1.11 -4.91
C ASN A 148 11.21 1.05 -4.79
N PRO A 149 10.60 1.82 -3.87
CA PRO A 149 9.15 2.05 -3.86
C PRO A 149 8.65 2.54 -5.23
N SER A 150 7.41 2.21 -5.57
CA SER A 150 6.81 2.44 -6.89
C SER A 150 5.29 2.41 -6.83
N THR A 151 4.63 3.25 -7.63
CA THR A 151 3.18 3.32 -7.86
C THR A 151 2.69 2.28 -8.87
N GLY A 152 3.59 1.43 -9.38
CA GLY A 152 3.25 0.34 -10.31
C GLY A 152 3.45 0.70 -11.78
N VAL A 153 3.54 1.99 -12.15
CA VAL A 153 3.80 2.41 -13.54
C VAL A 153 5.25 2.08 -13.94
N GLU A 154 6.21 2.49 -13.13
CA GLU A 154 7.63 2.22 -13.34
C GLU A 154 8.30 1.69 -12.08
N VAL A 155 9.10 0.62 -12.22
CA VAL A 155 9.94 0.11 -11.15
C VAL A 155 11.41 0.40 -11.44
N THR A 156 12.03 1.14 -10.53
CA THR A 156 13.47 1.40 -10.53
C THR A 156 14.18 0.58 -9.46
N GLY A 157 15.50 0.41 -9.61
CA GLY A 157 16.26 -0.32 -8.62
C GLY A 157 17.71 -0.56 -9.02
N THR A 158 18.37 -1.45 -8.26
CA THR A 158 19.72 -1.91 -8.55
C THR A 158 19.81 -3.44 -8.62
N ALA A 159 20.66 -3.94 -9.52
CA ALA A 159 20.99 -5.34 -9.66
C ALA A 159 22.46 -5.49 -10.07
N GLU A 160 22.94 -6.74 -10.19
CA GLU A 160 24.30 -6.97 -10.67
C GLU A 160 24.50 -6.38 -12.07
N VAL A 161 25.61 -5.68 -12.29
CA VAL A 161 25.92 -5.01 -13.56
C VAL A 161 25.81 -5.97 -14.74
N ALA A 162 25.13 -5.54 -15.80
CA ALA A 162 24.87 -6.31 -17.01
C ALA A 162 24.07 -7.61 -16.82
N SER A 163 23.47 -7.83 -15.64
CA SER A 163 22.47 -8.88 -15.44
C SER A 163 21.13 -8.49 -16.07
N THR A 164 20.37 -9.48 -16.53
CA THR A 164 18.99 -9.28 -17.02
C THR A 164 18.04 -9.32 -15.84
N VAL A 165 17.29 -8.25 -15.60
CA VAL A 165 16.26 -8.15 -14.56
C VAL A 165 14.90 -8.47 -15.16
N THR A 166 14.14 -9.36 -14.53
CA THR A 166 12.78 -9.72 -14.92
C THR A 166 11.84 -9.38 -13.78
N ILE A 167 10.79 -8.60 -14.06
CA ILE A 167 9.77 -8.22 -13.09
C ILE A 167 8.47 -8.95 -13.42
N THR A 168 7.85 -9.57 -12.43
CA THR A 168 6.63 -10.36 -12.57
C THR A 168 5.58 -10.02 -11.50
N ASP A 169 4.31 -10.25 -11.80
CA ASP A 169 3.23 -10.24 -10.80
C ASP A 169 3.24 -11.49 -9.89
N ALA A 170 2.30 -11.57 -8.95
CA ALA A 170 2.10 -12.73 -8.08
C ALA A 170 1.66 -14.02 -8.82
N GLY A 171 1.10 -13.89 -10.03
CA GLY A 171 0.74 -14.99 -10.93
C GLY A 171 1.92 -15.54 -11.75
N GLY A 172 3.07 -14.85 -11.74
CA GLY A 172 4.25 -15.16 -12.54
C GLY A 172 4.18 -14.63 -13.98
N VAL A 173 3.26 -13.71 -14.29
CA VAL A 173 3.21 -12.98 -15.56
C VAL A 173 4.36 -11.97 -15.57
N VAL A 174 5.11 -11.91 -16.67
CA VAL A 174 6.19 -10.93 -16.85
C VAL A 174 5.58 -9.58 -17.18
N LEU A 175 5.80 -8.60 -16.30
CA LEU A 175 5.37 -7.21 -16.47
C LEU A 175 6.41 -6.40 -17.22
N CYS A 176 7.70 -6.69 -16.98
CA CYS A 176 8.80 -6.04 -17.68
C CYS A 176 10.08 -6.90 -17.65
N THR A 177 10.97 -6.68 -18.61
CA THR A 177 12.32 -7.26 -18.64
C THR A 177 13.32 -6.22 -19.13
N THR A 178 14.36 -5.96 -18.34
CA THR A 178 15.38 -4.95 -18.63
C THR A 178 16.80 -5.47 -18.29
N VAL A 179 17.83 -4.69 -18.57
CA VAL A 179 19.23 -5.01 -18.25
C VAL A 179 19.77 -3.95 -17.31
N ALA A 180 20.43 -4.38 -16.23
CA ALA A 180 21.10 -3.47 -15.31
C ALA A 180 22.29 -2.80 -16.00
N GLY A 181 22.33 -1.46 -15.94
CA GLY A 181 23.34 -0.63 -16.58
C GLY A 181 24.74 -0.81 -15.99
N ALA A 182 25.71 -0.03 -16.49
CA ALA A 182 27.12 -0.13 -16.07
C ALA A 182 27.35 0.17 -14.57
N THR A 183 26.43 0.89 -13.94
CA THR A 183 26.42 1.22 -12.50
C THR A 183 25.60 0.25 -11.66
N GLY A 184 24.87 -0.69 -12.29
CA GLY A 184 23.95 -1.62 -11.63
C GLY A 184 22.51 -1.12 -11.56
N ASN A 185 22.23 0.13 -11.92
CA ASN A 185 20.88 0.68 -11.92
C ASN A 185 20.04 0.15 -13.07
N PHE A 186 18.74 0.01 -12.87
CA PHE A 186 17.77 -0.29 -13.92
C PHE A 186 16.47 0.50 -13.71
N SER A 187 15.76 0.69 -14.83
CA SER A 187 14.42 1.25 -14.94
C SER A 187 13.58 0.31 -15.80
N CYS A 188 12.33 0.08 -15.42
CA CYS A 188 11.41 -0.82 -16.11
C CYS A 188 9.97 -0.29 -15.99
N VAL A 189 9.41 0.19 -17.09
CA VAL A 189 7.98 0.50 -17.17
C VAL A 189 7.19 -0.81 -17.25
N LEU A 190 6.19 -0.97 -16.39
CA LEU A 190 5.43 -2.21 -16.26
C LEU A 190 4.26 -2.23 -17.25
N SER A 191 4.06 -3.37 -17.92
CA SER A 191 2.91 -3.58 -18.81
C SER A 191 2.44 -5.04 -18.74
N PRO A 192 1.20 -5.30 -18.29
CA PRO A 192 0.21 -4.33 -17.78
C PRO A 192 0.66 -3.66 -16.47
N VAL A 193 0.09 -2.48 -16.17
CA VAL A 193 0.31 -1.77 -14.89
C VAL A 193 -0.44 -2.55 -13.79
N PRO A 194 0.25 -3.01 -12.73
CA PRO A 194 -0.37 -3.64 -11.57
C PRO A 194 -1.15 -2.60 -10.74
N SER A 195 -2.22 -3.04 -10.08
CA SER A 195 -3.05 -2.16 -9.25
C SER A 195 -2.39 -1.87 -7.90
N GLU A 196 -2.83 -0.81 -7.23
CA GLU A 196 -2.39 -0.50 -5.87
C GLU A 196 -2.56 -1.68 -4.91
N GLY A 197 -1.57 -1.88 -4.05
CA GLY A 197 -1.52 -3.01 -3.12
C GLY A 197 -1.11 -4.35 -3.74
N ASP A 198 -0.95 -4.45 -5.07
CA ASP A 198 -0.39 -5.65 -5.70
C ASP A 198 1.08 -5.83 -5.33
N THR A 199 1.54 -7.08 -5.32
CA THR A 199 2.95 -7.41 -5.09
C THR A 199 3.63 -7.75 -6.41
N VAL A 200 4.70 -7.02 -6.74
CA VAL A 200 5.59 -7.33 -7.85
C VAL A 200 6.86 -8.00 -7.34
N PHE A 201 7.39 -8.92 -8.14
CA PHE A 201 8.59 -9.71 -7.85
C PHE A 201 9.67 -9.45 -8.89
N ALA A 202 10.92 -9.36 -8.48
CA ALA A 202 12.05 -9.20 -9.39
C ALA A 202 13.11 -10.28 -9.19
N THR A 203 13.60 -10.85 -10.29
CA THR A 203 14.79 -11.70 -10.33
C THR A 203 15.82 -11.11 -11.28
N SER A 204 17.11 -11.34 -11.01
CA SER A 204 18.19 -11.04 -11.95
C SER A 204 18.86 -12.31 -12.44
N LYS A 205 19.37 -12.27 -13.67
CA LYS A 205 20.09 -13.36 -14.30
C LYS A 205 21.42 -12.90 -14.86
N ASP A 206 22.51 -13.52 -14.42
CA ASP A 206 23.86 -13.19 -14.87
C ASP A 206 24.15 -13.71 -16.29
N ALA A 207 25.35 -13.40 -16.80
CA ALA A 207 25.79 -13.86 -18.12
C ALA A 207 26.02 -15.38 -18.22
N ALA A 208 26.22 -16.08 -17.11
CA ALA A 208 26.33 -17.53 -17.03
C ALA A 208 24.96 -18.23 -16.97
N GLY A 209 23.88 -17.46 -16.79
CA GLY A 209 22.51 -17.92 -16.67
C GLY A 209 22.14 -18.37 -15.26
N ASN A 210 22.91 -18.03 -14.22
CA ASN A 210 22.47 -18.20 -12.83
C ASN A 210 21.43 -17.13 -12.49
N GLU A 211 20.41 -17.51 -11.73
CA GLU A 211 19.28 -16.65 -11.39
C GLU A 211 19.29 -16.36 -9.89
N SER A 212 19.05 -15.11 -9.50
CA SER A 212 18.99 -14.69 -8.10
C SER A 212 17.79 -15.31 -7.38
N ILE A 213 17.77 -15.17 -6.05
CA ILE A 213 16.49 -15.24 -5.33
C ILE A 213 15.63 -14.02 -5.73
N ALA A 214 14.30 -14.17 -5.67
CA ALA A 214 13.39 -13.07 -5.95
C ALA A 214 13.39 -12.05 -4.80
N SER A 215 13.34 -10.77 -5.14
CA SER A 215 12.90 -9.67 -4.27
C SER A 215 11.46 -9.29 -4.62
N SER A 216 10.82 -8.49 -3.77
CA SER A 216 9.46 -8.00 -4.03
C SER A 216 9.22 -6.67 -3.34
N ILE A 217 8.34 -5.87 -3.93
CA ILE A 217 7.72 -4.68 -3.33
C ILE A 217 6.21 -4.79 -3.48
N VAL A 218 5.50 -4.09 -2.60
CA VAL A 218 4.07 -3.83 -2.78
C VAL A 218 3.96 -2.50 -3.51
N VAL A 219 3.10 -2.43 -4.51
CA VAL A 219 2.75 -1.18 -5.20
C VAL A 219 2.16 -0.24 -4.16
N GLY A 220 2.80 0.93 -4.00
CA GLY A 220 2.38 1.96 -3.06
C GLY A 220 1.12 2.68 -3.55
N THR A 221 0.40 3.27 -2.60
CA THR A 221 -0.58 4.32 -2.86
C THR A 221 0.14 5.61 -3.25
N ASP A 222 -0.55 6.44 -4.01
CA ASP A 222 -0.13 7.74 -4.53
C ASP A 222 -1.36 8.64 -4.40
N THR A 223 -1.47 9.32 -3.25
CA THR A 223 -2.73 9.95 -2.81
C THR A 223 -3.06 11.21 -3.61
N ASP A 224 -2.06 11.99 -4.01
CA ASP A 224 -2.20 13.21 -4.82
C ASP A 224 -2.00 12.97 -6.33
N GLY A 225 -1.47 11.81 -6.72
CA GLY A 225 -1.28 11.41 -8.11
C GLY A 225 -0.05 12.05 -8.78
N ASP A 226 0.92 12.57 -8.01
CA ASP A 226 2.11 13.21 -8.57
C ASP A 226 3.16 12.20 -9.11
N GLY A 227 2.95 10.91 -8.86
CA GLY A 227 3.80 9.81 -9.28
C GLY A 227 4.83 9.37 -8.23
N ILE A 228 4.82 9.96 -7.05
CA ILE A 228 5.64 9.61 -5.88
C ILE A 228 4.74 8.82 -4.91
N PRO A 229 5.08 7.57 -4.56
CA PRO A 229 4.26 6.82 -3.61
C PRO A 229 4.35 7.41 -2.20
N ASP A 230 3.23 7.46 -1.46
CA ASP A 230 3.08 8.05 -0.11
C ASP A 230 4.20 7.64 0.88
N VAL A 231 4.71 6.42 0.76
CA VAL A 231 5.78 5.91 1.65
C VAL A 231 7.12 6.67 1.52
N ILE A 232 7.30 7.42 0.43
CA ILE A 232 8.48 8.27 0.17
C ILE A 232 8.12 9.69 -0.23
N ASP A 233 6.84 10.01 -0.41
CA ASP A 233 6.41 11.39 -0.42
C ASP A 233 6.61 12.01 0.96
N THR A 234 6.70 13.33 0.98
CA THR A 234 6.78 14.13 2.19
C THR A 234 5.57 15.05 2.37
N ASP A 235 4.68 15.08 1.40
CA ASP A 235 3.45 15.88 1.33
C ASP A 235 2.44 15.05 0.53
N ASP A 236 1.88 14.01 1.17
CA ASP A 236 1.10 12.95 0.53
C ASP A 236 -0.20 13.46 -0.16
N ASP A 237 -0.71 14.64 0.19
CA ASP A 237 -1.94 15.23 -0.39
C ASP A 237 -1.75 16.59 -1.11
N ASN A 238 -0.51 17.09 -1.14
CA ASN A 238 -0.05 18.26 -1.91
C ASN A 238 -0.75 19.59 -1.57
N ASP A 239 -1.21 19.73 -0.33
CA ASP A 239 -1.83 20.96 0.16
C ASP A 239 -0.79 22.04 0.56
N GLY A 240 0.49 21.66 0.52
CA GLY A 240 1.64 22.50 0.85
C GLY A 240 2.15 22.36 2.30
N LEU A 241 1.60 21.42 3.08
CA LEU A 241 2.12 20.99 4.37
C LEU A 241 2.74 19.60 4.26
N SER A 242 3.94 19.44 4.84
CA SER A 242 4.52 18.10 4.91
C SER A 242 3.80 17.21 5.93
N ASP A 243 3.73 15.88 5.72
CA ASP A 243 3.09 14.94 6.66
C ASP A 243 3.64 15.06 8.08
N THR A 244 4.91 15.43 8.20
CA THR A 244 5.55 15.63 9.51
C THR A 244 4.93 16.81 10.25
N ASP A 245 4.66 17.90 9.56
CA ASP A 245 4.07 19.11 10.12
C ASP A 245 2.58 18.88 10.41
N GLU A 246 1.87 18.21 9.50
CA GLU A 246 0.47 17.82 9.68
C GLU A 246 0.26 16.91 10.89
N ILE A 247 1.06 15.86 11.05
CA ILE A 247 1.02 15.00 12.25
C ILE A 247 1.30 15.81 13.54
N ASN A 248 2.12 16.86 13.46
CA ASN A 248 2.45 17.69 14.62
C ASN A 248 1.31 18.65 15.00
N ILE A 249 0.59 19.19 14.02
CA ILE A 249 -0.51 20.14 14.22
C ILE A 249 -1.87 19.44 14.39
N GLY A 250 -2.02 18.21 13.86
CA GLY A 250 -3.15 17.33 14.05
C GLY A 250 -4.05 17.13 12.83
N THR A 251 -3.68 17.67 11.67
CA THR A 251 -4.31 17.45 10.36
C THR A 251 -3.97 16.06 9.80
N ASP A 252 -4.69 15.62 8.76
CA ASP A 252 -4.60 14.28 8.18
C ASP A 252 -3.79 14.29 6.88
N PRO A 253 -2.57 13.71 6.86
CA PRO A 253 -1.67 13.79 5.69
C PRO A 253 -2.16 13.24 4.37
N LEU A 254 -3.32 12.59 4.34
CA LEU A 254 -3.88 11.99 3.14
C LEU A 254 -5.12 12.75 2.67
N ASN A 255 -5.35 13.95 3.19
CA ASN A 255 -6.55 14.70 2.99
C ASN A 255 -6.27 16.21 3.07
N PRO A 256 -6.26 16.91 1.92
CA PRO A 256 -5.75 18.28 1.84
C PRO A 256 -6.65 19.32 2.55
N ASP A 257 -7.83 18.91 3.02
CA ASP A 257 -8.79 19.72 3.80
C ASP A 257 -9.34 18.86 4.96
N SER A 258 -8.69 18.93 6.12
CA SER A 258 -8.92 18.05 7.27
C SER A 258 -10.26 18.25 7.97
N ASP A 259 -10.84 19.45 7.88
CA ASP A 259 -12.08 19.80 8.57
C ASP A 259 -13.29 19.96 7.63
N ASN A 260 -13.03 19.87 6.33
CA ASN A 260 -13.97 19.87 5.22
C ASN A 260 -14.75 21.18 5.10
N ASP A 261 -14.09 22.32 5.31
CA ASP A 261 -14.66 23.65 5.15
C ASP A 261 -14.42 24.26 3.75
N GLY A 262 -13.61 23.61 2.92
CA GLY A 262 -13.29 23.99 1.54
C GLY A 262 -12.00 24.78 1.38
N VAL A 263 -11.22 24.98 2.45
CA VAL A 263 -9.88 25.56 2.40
C VAL A 263 -8.85 24.47 2.70
N GLU A 264 -7.73 24.49 1.97
CA GLU A 264 -6.63 23.55 2.20
C GLU A 264 -5.92 23.85 3.53
N ASP A 265 -5.53 22.83 4.30
CA ASP A 265 -4.94 22.98 5.64
C ASP A 265 -3.66 23.86 5.56
N GLY A 266 -2.86 23.71 4.51
CA GLY A 266 -1.66 24.51 4.26
C GLY A 266 -1.89 26.00 4.08
N LYS A 267 -3.08 26.41 3.64
CA LYS A 267 -3.47 27.83 3.58
C LYS A 267 -3.84 28.37 4.95
N GLU A 268 -4.44 27.55 5.80
CA GLU A 268 -5.03 27.95 7.09
C GLU A 268 -4.02 27.95 8.24
N VAL A 269 -3.09 26.98 8.24
CA VAL A 269 -2.04 26.88 9.25
C VAL A 269 -1.08 28.10 9.22
N GLY A 270 -1.02 28.77 8.07
CA GLY A 270 -0.20 29.95 7.84
C GLY A 270 1.30 29.64 7.72
N ALA A 271 2.13 30.69 7.58
CA ALA A 271 3.54 30.54 7.20
C ALA A 271 4.49 29.95 8.27
N ASP A 272 4.04 29.71 9.51
CA ASP A 272 4.85 29.15 10.60
C ASP A 272 4.09 28.04 11.33
N THR A 273 4.33 26.78 10.91
CA THR A 273 3.71 25.56 11.45
C THR A 273 4.01 25.31 12.93
N SER A 274 4.96 26.04 13.54
CA SER A 274 5.23 25.97 14.99
C SER A 274 4.28 26.83 15.83
N THR A 275 3.56 27.74 15.18
CA THR A 275 2.49 28.57 15.74
C THR A 275 1.32 28.64 14.75
N PRO A 276 0.59 27.52 14.57
CA PRO A 276 -0.57 27.47 13.68
C PRO A 276 -1.58 28.56 14.04
N VAL A 277 -2.28 29.08 13.04
CA VAL A 277 -3.32 30.09 13.22
C VAL A 277 -4.49 29.48 14.00
N ASP A 278 -4.98 30.26 14.96
CA ASP A 278 -6.12 29.97 15.84
C ASP A 278 -6.80 31.33 16.01
N SER A 279 -7.66 31.65 15.05
CA SER A 279 -8.23 32.98 14.84
C SER A 279 -9.19 33.36 15.97
N ASP A 280 -9.99 32.41 16.45
CA ASP A 280 -11.00 32.60 17.50
C ASP A 280 -10.44 32.43 18.94
N GLY A 281 -9.27 31.80 19.07
CA GLY A 281 -8.58 31.56 20.33
C GLY A 281 -9.24 30.50 21.21
N ASP A 282 -10.10 29.64 20.65
CA ASP A 282 -10.79 28.57 21.37
C ASP A 282 -9.86 27.38 21.70
N GLY A 283 -8.70 27.34 21.02
CA GLY A 283 -7.64 26.36 21.18
C GLY A 283 -7.68 25.19 20.19
N THR A 284 -8.59 25.24 19.23
CA THR A 284 -8.55 24.53 17.94
C THR A 284 -7.84 25.45 16.94
N ILE A 285 -7.08 24.88 16.00
CA ILE A 285 -6.42 25.69 14.96
C ILE A 285 -7.37 25.77 13.78
N ASP A 286 -7.23 26.80 12.94
CA ASP A 286 -8.15 27.09 11.84
C ASP A 286 -8.33 25.85 10.93
N ALA A 287 -7.24 25.18 10.52
CA ALA A 287 -7.25 23.92 9.74
C ALA A 287 -7.89 22.68 10.40
N LEU A 288 -8.44 22.81 11.60
CA LEU A 288 -9.16 21.76 12.31
C LEU A 288 -10.49 22.26 12.86
N ASP A 289 -10.86 23.50 12.53
CA ASP A 289 -12.02 24.22 13.01
C ASP A 289 -12.97 24.55 11.85
N ASN A 290 -13.79 23.55 11.56
CA ASN A 290 -14.85 23.63 10.54
C ASN A 290 -15.90 24.76 10.77
N SER A 291 -15.83 25.50 11.89
CA SER A 291 -16.63 26.71 12.11
C SER A 291 -15.86 27.99 11.78
N ASN A 292 -14.55 28.03 12.09
CA ASN A 292 -13.65 29.17 11.98
C ASN A 292 -14.38 30.51 12.18
N ASP A 293 -15.11 30.66 13.29
CA ASP A 293 -16.10 31.72 13.56
C ASP A 293 -15.68 32.47 14.84
N SER A 294 -14.97 33.59 14.70
CA SER A 294 -14.26 34.25 15.80
C SER A 294 -15.17 34.93 16.82
N ASP A 295 -16.44 35.15 16.49
CA ASP A 295 -17.39 35.81 17.39
C ASP A 295 -18.67 35.00 17.71
N LEU A 296 -18.78 33.82 17.11
CA LEU A 296 -19.77 32.78 17.33
C LEU A 296 -21.19 33.22 16.95
N ASP A 297 -21.32 33.96 15.85
CA ASP A 297 -22.59 34.43 15.34
C ASP A 297 -23.30 33.38 14.48
N GLY A 298 -22.54 32.63 13.66
CA GLY A 298 -23.04 31.66 12.69
C GLY A 298 -22.37 31.75 11.30
N LEU A 299 -21.56 32.77 11.03
CA LEU A 299 -20.74 32.95 9.83
C LEU A 299 -19.27 32.62 10.14
N SER A 300 -18.54 32.09 9.16
CA SER A 300 -17.08 31.90 9.31
C SER A 300 -16.34 33.20 9.06
N ASN A 301 -15.19 33.39 9.70
CA ASN A 301 -14.29 34.52 9.56
C ASN A 301 -13.96 34.84 8.09
N TYR A 302 -13.84 33.79 7.27
CA TYR A 302 -13.63 33.92 5.83
C TYR A 302 -14.83 34.57 5.13
N LEU A 303 -16.05 34.09 5.40
CA LEU A 303 -17.28 34.65 4.85
C LEU A 303 -17.49 36.09 5.34
N GLU A 304 -17.26 36.37 6.62
CA GLU A 304 -17.37 37.72 7.20
C GLU A 304 -16.39 38.72 6.56
N THR A 305 -15.16 38.27 6.32
CA THR A 305 -14.16 39.09 5.61
C THR A 305 -14.57 39.36 4.16
N LEU A 306 -15.25 38.41 3.51
CA LEU A 306 -15.73 38.53 2.14
C LEU A 306 -16.94 39.47 2.04
N ILE A 307 -17.88 39.42 3.00
CA ILE A 307 -19.07 40.29 3.07
C ILE A 307 -18.83 41.60 3.83
N GLY A 308 -17.61 41.85 4.31
CA GLY A 308 -17.21 43.13 4.90
C GLY A 308 -17.70 43.41 6.32
N THR A 309 -18.22 42.41 7.02
CA THR A 309 -18.50 42.46 8.47
C THR A 309 -17.20 42.27 9.29
N ASP A 310 -17.19 42.64 10.58
CA ASP A 310 -16.00 42.49 11.44
C ASP A 310 -16.01 41.11 12.09
N PRO A 311 -15.08 40.19 11.73
CA PRO A 311 -15.10 38.81 12.22
C PRO A 311 -14.99 38.63 13.74
N ASN A 312 -14.76 39.71 14.48
CA ASN A 312 -14.59 39.69 15.93
C ASN A 312 -15.80 40.25 16.68
N LEU A 313 -16.85 40.64 15.97
CA LEU A 313 -18.03 41.31 16.49
C LEU A 313 -19.30 40.68 15.93
N ARG A 314 -19.93 39.87 16.79
CA ARG A 314 -21.18 39.12 16.58
C ARG A 314 -22.41 39.93 16.13
N ASP A 315 -22.24 41.22 15.90
CA ASP A 315 -23.22 42.28 15.62
C ASP A 315 -22.35 43.49 15.24
N SER A 316 -22.00 43.58 13.96
CA SER A 316 -21.00 44.51 13.43
C SER A 316 -21.45 45.98 13.53
N ASP A 317 -22.76 46.26 13.55
CA ASP A 317 -23.32 47.62 13.59
C ASP A 317 -24.03 47.99 14.90
N SER A 318 -24.24 47.01 15.78
CA SER A 318 -24.83 47.11 17.11
C SER A 318 -26.34 47.36 17.16
N ASP A 319 -27.12 46.72 16.29
CA ASP A 319 -28.58 46.88 16.19
C ASP A 319 -29.42 45.84 17.00
N ASP A 320 -28.77 44.89 17.68
CA ASP A 320 -29.29 43.73 18.44
C ASP A 320 -29.62 42.47 17.59
N PHE A 321 -29.42 42.47 16.27
CA PHE A 321 -29.33 41.26 15.44
C PHE A 321 -27.87 40.80 15.32
N ARG A 322 -27.64 39.76 14.55
CA ARG A 322 -26.31 39.21 14.29
C ARG A 322 -26.12 39.22 12.79
N ASP A 323 -24.88 39.32 12.35
CA ASP A 323 -24.55 39.42 10.94
C ASP A 323 -25.10 38.20 10.15
N ASP A 324 -25.10 37.00 10.76
CA ASP A 324 -25.77 35.79 10.24
C ASP A 324 -27.30 35.87 10.13
N GLU A 325 -27.95 36.56 11.07
CA GLU A 325 -29.40 36.75 11.15
C GLU A 325 -29.90 37.85 10.20
N GLU A 326 -29.01 38.75 9.76
CA GLU A 326 -29.33 39.92 8.92
C GLU A 326 -29.09 39.68 7.42
N LEU A 327 -28.34 38.65 7.05
CA LEU A 327 -28.05 38.26 5.66
C LEU A 327 -29.28 37.72 4.87
N ALA A 328 -30.50 38.08 5.27
CA ALA A 328 -31.73 37.66 4.64
C ALA A 328 -32.10 38.56 3.44
N VAL A 329 -31.47 38.34 2.27
CA VAL A 329 -31.89 38.96 1.01
C VAL A 329 -33.35 38.60 0.71
N LYS A 330 -34.21 39.63 0.73
CA LYS A 330 -35.57 39.54 0.20
C LYS A 330 -35.77 40.58 -0.90
N LEU A 331 -35.84 40.08 -2.14
CA LEU A 331 -36.02 40.82 -3.40
C LEU A 331 -37.30 41.68 -3.37
N SER A 332 -37.24 42.91 -3.89
CA SER A 332 -38.35 43.87 -3.87
C SER A 332 -39.46 43.52 -4.87
N GLY A 333 -39.14 42.66 -5.85
CA GLY A 333 -39.97 42.22 -6.95
C GLY A 333 -40.25 43.32 -7.98
N VAL A 334 -39.47 44.40 -7.98
CA VAL A 334 -39.60 45.53 -8.90
C VAL A 334 -38.25 45.71 -9.57
N ASP A 335 -38.30 45.83 -10.88
CA ASP A 335 -37.18 46.09 -11.76
C ASP A 335 -37.69 47.23 -12.68
N SER A 336 -37.13 48.41 -12.53
CA SER A 336 -37.69 49.70 -12.97
C SER A 336 -37.22 50.09 -14.36
N ASP A 337 -36.09 49.58 -14.80
CA ASP A 337 -35.61 49.66 -16.17
C ASP A 337 -35.65 48.33 -16.93
N ASP A 338 -36.21 47.30 -16.29
CA ASP A 338 -36.59 46.00 -16.85
C ASP A 338 -35.38 45.23 -17.41
N ASP A 339 -34.26 45.22 -16.66
CA ASP A 339 -32.99 44.60 -17.08
C ASP A 339 -32.74 43.20 -16.49
N GLY A 340 -33.65 42.73 -15.64
CA GLY A 340 -33.65 41.40 -15.04
C GLY A 340 -33.02 41.35 -13.65
N ILE A 341 -32.45 42.45 -13.18
CA ILE A 341 -31.94 42.58 -11.82
C ILE A 341 -32.99 43.34 -11.02
N ASP A 342 -33.33 42.81 -9.85
CA ASP A 342 -34.28 43.50 -8.97
C ASP A 342 -33.72 44.88 -8.61
N ASP A 343 -34.53 45.94 -8.61
CA ASP A 343 -34.12 47.32 -8.32
C ASP A 343 -33.31 47.45 -7.00
N ALA A 344 -33.52 46.51 -6.06
CA ALA A 344 -32.80 46.42 -4.79
C ALA A 344 -31.36 45.89 -4.90
N LEU A 345 -30.99 45.39 -6.08
CA LEU A 345 -29.69 44.82 -6.44
C LEU A 345 -29.09 45.49 -7.69
N ASP A 346 -29.89 46.23 -8.47
CA ASP A 346 -29.50 46.85 -9.73
C ASP A 346 -28.65 48.14 -9.54
N ALA A 347 -27.44 48.13 -10.10
CA ALA A 347 -26.45 49.21 -10.02
C ALA A 347 -26.84 50.47 -10.79
N ASP A 348 -27.51 50.31 -11.93
CA ASP A 348 -27.90 51.37 -12.85
C ASP A 348 -29.12 52.15 -12.31
N VAL A 349 -30.01 51.46 -11.59
CA VAL A 349 -31.17 52.04 -10.87
C VAL A 349 -30.75 52.71 -9.56
N LEU A 350 -29.84 52.11 -8.77
CA LEU A 350 -29.32 52.64 -7.51
C LEU A 350 -28.27 53.76 -7.71
N GLY A 351 -27.62 53.79 -8.87
CA GLY A 351 -26.56 54.74 -9.20
C GLY A 351 -25.26 54.52 -8.41
N ALA A 352 -25.02 53.27 -8.03
CA ALA A 352 -23.86 52.80 -7.30
C ALA A 352 -22.76 52.29 -8.27
N PRO A 353 -21.52 52.03 -7.80
CA PRO A 353 -20.47 51.45 -8.64
C PRO A 353 -20.81 50.00 -9.03
N ASP A 354 -20.64 49.71 -10.32
CA ASP A 354 -20.68 48.39 -10.96
C ASP A 354 -19.40 48.33 -11.81
N GLU A 355 -18.33 47.80 -11.22
CA GLU A 355 -16.99 47.85 -11.79
C GLU A 355 -16.71 46.71 -12.78
N ASP A 356 -17.48 45.62 -12.76
CA ASP A 356 -17.36 44.48 -13.69
C ASP A 356 -18.44 44.44 -14.80
N GLY A 357 -19.54 45.16 -14.63
CA GLY A 357 -20.47 45.55 -15.69
C GLY A 357 -21.60 44.57 -15.94
N ASP A 358 -22.01 43.79 -14.94
CA ASP A 358 -23.08 42.80 -15.03
C ASP A 358 -24.47 43.35 -14.65
N GLY A 359 -24.53 44.60 -14.17
CA GLY A 359 -25.76 45.32 -13.83
C GLY A 359 -26.14 45.23 -12.36
N VAL A 360 -25.49 44.38 -11.54
CA VAL A 360 -25.72 44.28 -10.10
C VAL A 360 -24.73 45.20 -9.39
N ALA A 361 -25.15 45.93 -8.34
CA ALA A 361 -24.21 46.76 -7.61
C ALA A 361 -23.20 45.88 -6.85
N ASP A 362 -21.89 46.14 -6.98
CA ASP A 362 -20.76 45.30 -6.50
C ASP A 362 -20.80 44.90 -4.99
N PHE A 363 -21.73 45.44 -4.20
CA PHE A 363 -21.96 45.06 -2.82
C PHE A 363 -23.26 44.25 -2.73
N ALA A 364 -23.26 42.97 -3.10
CA ALA A 364 -24.36 42.06 -2.72
C ALA A 364 -24.29 41.73 -1.21
N ILE A 365 -24.54 42.77 -0.41
CA ILE A 365 -25.01 42.73 0.96
C ILE A 365 -26.28 43.57 0.88
N ARG A 366 -27.46 42.97 1.15
CA ARG A 366 -28.78 43.62 0.97
C ARG A 366 -28.71 45.05 1.49
N ASP A 367 -29.00 46.07 0.69
CA ASP A 367 -29.11 47.49 1.09
C ASP A 367 -30.47 47.96 0.59
N THR A 368 -31.51 47.64 1.35
CA THR A 368 -32.92 47.74 0.97
C THR A 368 -33.33 49.20 0.69
N ASP A 369 -32.60 50.22 1.17
CA ASP A 369 -32.85 51.63 0.90
C ASP A 369 -31.85 52.27 -0.09
N GLY A 370 -30.81 51.53 -0.46
CA GLY A 370 -29.80 51.91 -1.44
C GLY A 370 -28.89 53.05 -0.99
N ASN A 371 -28.67 53.24 0.32
CA ASN A 371 -27.90 54.37 0.84
C ASN A 371 -26.38 54.16 0.81
N GLY A 372 -25.93 52.99 0.38
CA GLY A 372 -24.55 52.54 0.32
C GLY A 372 -24.05 51.95 1.64
N THR A 373 -24.96 51.63 2.57
CA THR A 373 -24.71 50.89 3.80
C THR A 373 -25.57 49.65 3.72
N PRO A 374 -24.99 48.45 3.71
CA PRO A 374 -25.80 47.26 3.71
C PRO A 374 -26.72 47.16 4.93
N ASP A 375 -27.90 46.56 4.79
CA ASP A 375 -28.93 46.23 5.79
C ASP A 375 -28.35 45.56 7.02
N VAL A 376 -27.36 44.66 6.86
CA VAL A 376 -26.65 44.04 7.99
C VAL A 376 -25.78 45.03 8.78
N LEU A 377 -25.69 46.26 8.29
CA LEU A 377 -25.02 47.40 8.90
C LEU A 377 -25.93 48.65 8.97
N ASP A 378 -27.24 48.51 8.69
CA ASP A 378 -28.23 49.59 8.64
C ASP A 378 -29.47 49.34 9.53
N THR A 379 -29.86 50.38 10.27
CA THR A 379 -30.87 50.31 11.34
C THR A 379 -32.32 50.65 10.92
N ASP A 380 -32.54 50.97 9.64
CA ASP A 380 -33.82 51.33 9.01
C ASP A 380 -33.76 50.92 7.53
N SER A 381 -33.60 49.62 7.29
CA SER A 381 -33.17 49.00 6.03
C SER A 381 -33.98 49.44 4.82
N ASP A 382 -35.27 49.74 4.93
CA ASP A 382 -36.11 50.21 3.80
C ASP A 382 -36.36 51.73 3.75
N ALA A 383 -35.78 52.47 4.70
CA ALA A 383 -35.91 53.91 4.91
C ALA A 383 -37.33 54.48 4.88
N ASP A 384 -38.33 53.67 5.24
CA ASP A 384 -39.71 54.14 5.35
C ASP A 384 -39.93 55.03 6.60
N GLY A 385 -38.92 55.06 7.49
CA GLY A 385 -38.85 55.84 8.72
C GLY A 385 -39.38 55.07 9.95
N ILE A 386 -39.44 53.75 9.87
CA ILE A 386 -39.82 52.81 10.91
C ILE A 386 -38.75 51.73 11.00
N ASP A 387 -37.94 51.79 12.06
CA ASP A 387 -36.89 50.79 12.33
C ASP A 387 -37.39 49.34 12.16
N ASP A 388 -36.62 48.50 11.47
CA ASP A 388 -36.96 47.16 10.96
C ASP A 388 -37.60 46.23 12.01
N ILE A 389 -37.21 46.42 13.27
CA ILE A 389 -37.78 45.74 14.43
C ILE A 389 -39.31 45.88 14.57
N ASN A 390 -39.93 46.86 13.91
CA ASN A 390 -41.38 47.11 14.00
C ASN A 390 -42.21 46.55 12.81
N GLU A 391 -41.58 45.94 11.80
CA GLU A 391 -42.24 45.51 10.54
C GLU A 391 -42.84 44.09 10.57
N THR A 392 -42.39 43.22 11.47
CA THR A 392 -42.70 41.77 11.56
C THR A 392 -44.18 41.36 11.81
N LEU A 393 -45.18 42.22 11.60
CA LEU A 393 -46.55 42.03 12.12
C LEU A 393 -47.72 42.32 11.15
N VAL A 394 -47.51 42.46 9.83
CA VAL A 394 -48.58 42.74 8.87
C VAL A 394 -48.81 41.58 7.88
N ASP A 395 -50.06 41.12 7.80
CA ASP A 395 -50.58 40.04 6.93
C ASP A 395 -51.63 40.68 6.00
N GLY A 396 -51.28 40.82 4.72
CA GLY A 396 -51.96 41.70 3.77
C GLY A 396 -53.29 41.15 3.27
N ASP A 397 -53.40 39.83 3.08
CA ASP A 397 -54.59 39.17 2.57
C ASP A 397 -55.43 38.45 3.66
N GLY A 398 -54.86 38.33 4.87
CA GLY A 398 -55.51 37.90 6.10
C GLY A 398 -55.66 36.40 6.24
N ASP A 399 -54.83 35.61 5.55
CA ASP A 399 -54.90 34.15 5.56
C ASP A 399 -54.10 33.49 6.70
N GLY A 400 -53.28 34.28 7.41
CA GLY A 400 -52.53 33.88 8.59
C GLY A 400 -51.09 33.46 8.34
N ILE A 401 -50.57 33.61 7.11
CA ILE A 401 -49.14 33.49 6.76
C ILE A 401 -48.64 34.88 6.33
N ALA A 402 -47.49 35.31 6.82
CA ALA A 402 -46.95 36.62 6.45
C ALA A 402 -46.46 36.60 5.00
N ASP A 403 -46.68 37.69 4.27
CA ASP A 403 -46.45 37.86 2.82
C ASP A 403 -44.99 37.57 2.35
N VAL A 404 -44.08 37.19 3.26
CA VAL A 404 -42.68 36.80 3.00
C VAL A 404 -42.46 35.33 2.68
N LEU A 405 -43.46 34.43 2.81
CA LEU A 405 -43.23 32.97 2.79
C LEU A 405 -44.10 32.16 1.79
N ASP A 406 -44.48 32.67 0.60
CA ASP A 406 -45.36 31.93 -0.34
C ASP A 406 -45.00 32.07 -1.85
N PRO A 407 -44.40 31.04 -2.51
CA PRO A 407 -44.19 31.06 -3.97
C PRO A 407 -44.60 29.76 -4.71
N VAL A 408 -45.67 29.75 -5.55
CA VAL A 408 -45.74 29.11 -6.90
C VAL A 408 -47.02 29.56 -7.67
N ASN A 409 -46.92 29.85 -8.98
CA ASN A 409 -47.81 29.29 -10.05
C ASN A 409 -47.47 29.82 -11.46
N ALA A 410 -46.99 29.00 -12.40
CA ALA A 410 -47.83 28.27 -13.38
C ALA A 410 -47.10 27.90 -14.70
N ILE A 411 -47.11 26.60 -15.03
CA ILE A 411 -46.83 25.94 -16.34
C ILE A 411 -45.36 25.58 -16.56
N GLY A 412 -45.02 24.29 -16.57
CA GLY A 412 -43.83 23.86 -17.31
C GLY A 412 -43.25 22.51 -16.91
N GLY A 413 -42.15 22.50 -16.21
CA GLY A 413 -41.35 21.39 -15.70
C GLY A 413 -40.46 21.99 -14.62
N GLY A 414 -40.03 21.23 -13.63
CA GLY A 414 -39.05 21.79 -12.70
C GLY A 414 -37.72 22.00 -13.40
N ASP A 415 -36.84 22.68 -12.71
CA ASP A 415 -35.40 22.65 -12.90
C ASP A 415 -34.89 22.22 -11.52
N SER A 416 -34.65 20.92 -11.37
CA SER A 416 -34.59 20.27 -10.05
C SER A 416 -33.22 20.40 -9.39
N ASP A 417 -32.17 20.47 -10.19
CA ASP A 417 -30.75 20.62 -9.84
C ASP A 417 -30.19 22.00 -10.18
N GLY A 418 -30.88 22.79 -11.01
CA GLY A 418 -30.57 24.21 -11.22
C GLY A 418 -29.48 24.45 -12.26
N ASP A 419 -29.33 23.54 -13.23
CA ASP A 419 -28.27 23.56 -14.24
C ASP A 419 -28.71 24.19 -15.57
N PHE A 420 -29.95 24.67 -15.66
CA PHE A 420 -30.54 25.26 -16.87
C PHE A 420 -30.77 24.27 -18.03
N ILE A 421 -30.72 22.97 -17.78
CA ILE A 421 -31.28 21.93 -18.62
C ILE A 421 -32.67 21.56 -18.06
N PRO A 422 -33.75 21.68 -18.84
CA PRO A 422 -35.08 21.35 -18.32
C PRO A 422 -35.21 19.85 -17.98
N ASP A 423 -35.83 19.52 -16.82
CA ASP A 423 -36.10 18.14 -16.35
C ASP A 423 -36.65 17.19 -17.45
N ALA A 424 -37.36 17.75 -18.45
CA ALA A 424 -37.98 17.02 -19.55
C ALA A 424 -36.98 16.53 -20.63
N ILE A 425 -35.80 17.16 -20.75
CA ILE A 425 -34.74 16.86 -21.72
C ILE A 425 -33.80 15.76 -21.18
N GLU A 426 -33.43 15.82 -19.90
CA GLU A 426 -32.58 14.80 -19.28
C GLU A 426 -33.37 13.57 -18.82
N CYS A 427 -34.70 13.65 -18.82
CA CYS A 427 -35.52 12.67 -18.13
C CYS A 427 -35.14 11.21 -18.40
N CYS A 428 -35.24 10.47 -17.29
CA CYS A 428 -35.58 9.06 -17.22
C CYS A 428 -34.42 8.11 -17.57
N HIS A 429 -33.20 8.63 -17.74
CA HIS A 429 -31.96 7.86 -17.84
C HIS A 429 -31.12 8.07 -16.56
N ASP A 430 -30.13 7.20 -16.41
CA ASP A 430 -29.26 7.02 -15.23
C ASP A 430 -27.96 6.51 -15.86
N SER A 431 -27.22 7.46 -16.42
CA SER A 431 -26.16 7.23 -17.41
C SER A 431 -24.95 6.52 -16.76
N ASP A 432 -24.55 6.99 -15.58
CA ASP A 432 -23.54 6.41 -14.69
C ASP A 432 -24.02 5.13 -13.92
N LYS A 433 -25.34 4.93 -13.78
CA LYS A 433 -25.99 3.81 -13.08
C LYS A 433 -25.84 3.85 -11.56
N ASP A 434 -25.71 5.03 -10.96
CA ASP A 434 -25.65 5.19 -9.51
C ASP A 434 -27.04 5.09 -8.82
N GLY A 435 -28.11 5.21 -9.60
CA GLY A 435 -29.49 5.11 -9.16
C GLY A 435 -30.18 6.46 -8.92
N GLN A 436 -29.51 7.58 -9.21
CA GLN A 436 -30.10 8.89 -9.40
C GLN A 436 -30.38 9.10 -10.91
N PRO A 437 -31.57 9.57 -11.27
CA PRO A 437 -31.83 9.99 -12.63
C PRO A 437 -31.00 11.22 -13.01
N ASP A 438 -30.55 11.26 -14.27
CA ASP A 438 -29.76 12.35 -14.88
C ASP A 438 -30.29 13.76 -14.50
N TYR A 439 -31.60 14.04 -14.63
CA TYR A 439 -32.24 15.34 -14.29
C TYR A 439 -32.15 15.84 -12.82
N MET A 440 -31.41 15.15 -11.96
CA MET A 440 -31.14 15.60 -10.59
C MET A 440 -29.64 15.67 -10.31
N GLN A 441 -28.82 15.67 -11.36
CA GLN A 441 -27.36 15.58 -11.32
C GLN A 441 -26.78 16.63 -12.26
N LEU A 442 -25.81 17.39 -11.73
CA LEU A 442 -25.06 18.42 -12.49
C LEU A 442 -23.96 17.83 -13.40
N ASP A 443 -23.75 16.52 -13.33
CA ASP A 443 -22.76 15.71 -14.05
C ASP A 443 -23.35 14.29 -14.15
N SER A 444 -23.92 13.95 -15.31
CA SER A 444 -24.78 12.78 -15.53
C SER A 444 -24.02 11.47 -15.77
N ASP A 445 -22.78 11.52 -16.27
CA ASP A 445 -21.97 10.33 -16.52
C ASP A 445 -20.75 10.19 -15.59
N SER A 446 -20.56 11.15 -14.67
CA SER A 446 -19.58 11.17 -13.59
C SER A 446 -18.13 11.20 -14.08
N ASP A 447 -17.87 11.86 -15.20
CA ASP A 447 -16.53 12.08 -15.74
C ASP A 447 -15.87 13.39 -15.20
N ARG A 448 -16.58 14.12 -14.33
CA ARG A 448 -16.18 15.39 -13.67
C ARG A 448 -16.29 16.63 -14.55
N ILE A 449 -16.99 16.55 -15.67
CA ILE A 449 -17.38 17.68 -16.50
C ILE A 449 -18.88 17.94 -16.29
N ASN A 450 -19.31 19.20 -16.37
CA ASN A 450 -20.69 19.55 -16.12
C ASN A 450 -21.52 19.37 -17.39
N ASP A 451 -22.72 18.80 -17.27
CA ASP A 451 -23.62 18.51 -18.39
C ASP A 451 -23.87 19.71 -19.31
N VAL A 452 -23.91 20.91 -18.74
CA VAL A 452 -24.13 22.18 -19.48
C VAL A 452 -22.99 22.47 -20.45
N ASP A 453 -21.75 22.19 -20.03
CA ASP A 453 -20.55 22.43 -20.84
C ASP A 453 -20.46 21.45 -22.01
N GLU A 454 -20.90 20.22 -21.81
CA GLU A 454 -20.84 19.13 -22.80
C GLU A 454 -22.05 19.09 -23.72
N ALA A 455 -23.23 19.49 -23.23
CA ALA A 455 -24.44 19.67 -24.03
C ALA A 455 -24.31 20.83 -25.04
N GLY A 456 -23.25 21.64 -24.93
CA GLY A 456 -22.93 22.74 -25.84
C GLY A 456 -23.89 23.92 -25.70
N ILE A 457 -24.37 24.15 -24.47
CA ILE A 457 -25.31 25.22 -24.14
C ILE A 457 -24.60 26.56 -24.26
N SER A 458 -25.27 27.53 -24.88
CA SER A 458 -24.63 28.80 -25.23
C SER A 458 -24.63 29.82 -24.09
N GLY A 459 -25.46 29.59 -23.07
CA GLY A 459 -25.74 30.51 -21.96
C GLY A 459 -26.55 31.74 -22.40
N VAL A 460 -27.20 31.68 -23.57
CA VAL A 460 -27.94 32.81 -24.16
C VAL A 460 -29.41 32.43 -24.19
N ASP A 461 -30.23 33.15 -23.45
CA ASP A 461 -31.70 33.07 -23.49
C ASP A 461 -32.22 34.48 -23.81
N LYS A 462 -32.69 34.70 -25.04
CA LYS A 462 -32.95 36.03 -25.61
C LYS A 462 -34.36 36.55 -25.35
N ASP A 463 -35.29 35.68 -24.97
CA ASP A 463 -36.63 36.10 -24.55
C ASP A 463 -36.90 35.86 -23.05
N ASN A 464 -35.89 35.35 -22.33
CA ASN A 464 -35.83 35.13 -20.89
C ASN A 464 -36.98 34.26 -20.40
N ASP A 465 -37.41 33.31 -21.23
CA ASP A 465 -38.49 32.38 -20.88
C ASP A 465 -37.98 31.14 -20.11
N GLY A 466 -36.66 31.02 -19.96
CA GLY A 466 -35.97 29.97 -19.22
C GLY A 466 -35.39 28.86 -20.11
N TYR A 467 -35.48 28.98 -21.43
CA TYR A 467 -34.88 28.05 -22.39
C TYR A 467 -33.71 28.72 -23.14
N ASP A 468 -32.55 28.08 -23.21
CA ASP A 468 -31.42 28.59 -23.99
C ASP A 468 -31.77 28.63 -25.50
N ASP A 469 -31.39 29.73 -26.17
CA ASP A 469 -31.57 30.02 -27.60
C ASP A 469 -31.14 28.85 -28.50
N THR A 470 -30.22 28.01 -28.04
CA THR A 470 -29.73 26.85 -28.80
C THR A 470 -30.84 25.81 -29.02
N TYR A 471 -31.78 25.67 -28.08
CA TYR A 471 -32.85 24.67 -28.11
C TYR A 471 -34.26 25.24 -27.94
N ASP A 472 -34.42 26.52 -27.61
CA ASP A 472 -35.70 27.21 -27.67
C ASP A 472 -36.22 27.26 -29.11
N ALA A 473 -37.50 27.01 -29.31
CA ALA A 473 -38.15 27.06 -30.61
C ALA A 473 -38.52 28.49 -31.05
N ASP A 474 -38.72 29.42 -30.12
CA ASP A 474 -39.23 30.79 -30.34
C ASP A 474 -38.33 31.85 -29.69
N VAL A 475 -37.06 31.89 -30.12
CA VAL A 475 -35.90 32.63 -29.56
C VAL A 475 -36.09 34.14 -29.39
N ASP A 476 -37.22 34.72 -29.78
CA ASP A 476 -37.53 36.13 -29.52
C ASP A 476 -38.89 36.37 -28.82
N GLY A 477 -39.56 35.31 -28.37
CA GLY A 477 -40.79 35.33 -27.59
C GLY A 477 -41.97 36.00 -28.30
N ASP A 478 -41.90 36.16 -29.63
CA ASP A 478 -42.92 36.86 -30.40
C ASP A 478 -44.16 36.00 -30.72
N GLY A 479 -44.11 34.72 -30.34
CA GLY A 479 -45.14 33.71 -30.54
C GLY A 479 -45.07 33.05 -31.92
N VAL A 480 -43.94 33.18 -32.64
CA VAL A 480 -43.71 32.64 -33.98
C VAL A 480 -42.36 31.91 -34.01
N VAL A 481 -42.43 30.63 -33.67
CA VAL A 481 -41.35 29.64 -33.82
C VAL A 481 -40.40 29.96 -34.98
N ASP A 482 -39.19 30.40 -34.65
CA ASP A 482 -38.17 30.86 -35.58
C ASP A 482 -36.85 30.07 -35.48
N ASN A 483 -36.73 29.19 -34.49
CA ASN A 483 -35.58 28.31 -34.26
C ASN A 483 -35.99 26.82 -34.23
N GLY A 484 -36.70 26.36 -35.27
CA GLY A 484 -37.05 24.94 -35.46
C GLY A 484 -38.55 24.69 -35.60
N PRO A 485 -39.02 23.44 -35.65
CA PRO A 485 -40.42 23.10 -35.43
C PRO A 485 -40.69 22.85 -33.95
N ASP A 486 -41.78 23.42 -33.45
CA ASP A 486 -42.38 23.08 -32.16
C ASP A 486 -43.81 22.58 -32.44
N GLU A 487 -43.95 21.28 -32.72
CA GLU A 487 -45.24 20.65 -33.04
C GLU A 487 -46.11 20.43 -31.79
N ASN A 488 -45.50 20.38 -30.59
CA ASN A 488 -46.17 20.06 -29.33
C ASN A 488 -46.55 21.32 -28.51
N ALA A 489 -46.04 22.50 -28.89
CA ALA A 489 -46.25 23.82 -28.32
C ALA A 489 -45.77 23.94 -26.87
N ASP A 490 -44.65 23.31 -26.53
CA ASP A 490 -44.02 23.38 -25.20
C ASP A 490 -42.87 24.40 -25.10
N GLY A 491 -42.51 25.06 -26.21
CA GLY A 491 -41.44 26.05 -26.25
C GLY A 491 -40.11 25.48 -26.73
N LEU A 492 -39.96 24.16 -26.81
CA LEU A 492 -38.70 23.53 -27.22
C LEU A 492 -38.69 23.13 -28.70
N ASN A 493 -37.52 23.25 -29.33
CA ASN A 493 -37.31 22.88 -30.72
C ASN A 493 -37.29 21.34 -30.87
N ASP A 494 -38.31 20.76 -31.51
CA ASP A 494 -38.44 19.30 -31.73
C ASP A 494 -37.34 18.70 -32.63
N ASP A 495 -36.62 19.52 -33.41
CA ASP A 495 -35.51 19.09 -34.28
C ASP A 495 -34.13 19.26 -33.59
N TRP A 496 -34.07 19.79 -32.37
CA TRP A 496 -32.83 19.93 -31.63
C TRP A 496 -32.29 18.57 -31.18
N MET A 497 -30.98 18.42 -31.26
CA MET A 497 -30.24 17.27 -30.76
C MET A 497 -29.01 17.80 -30.02
N PRO A 498 -28.69 17.25 -28.84
CA PRO A 498 -27.46 17.59 -28.13
C PRO A 498 -26.21 17.19 -28.94
N LEU A 499 -25.05 17.71 -28.52
CA LEU A 499 -23.76 17.38 -29.11
C LEU A 499 -23.50 15.86 -29.00
N ASP A 500 -22.98 15.27 -30.08
CA ASP A 500 -22.68 13.83 -30.27
C ASP A 500 -21.46 13.78 -31.19
N THR A 501 -20.28 13.84 -30.59
CA THR A 501 -18.99 14.12 -31.25
C THR A 501 -18.50 12.93 -32.09
N ASP A 502 -18.66 11.70 -31.61
CA ASP A 502 -18.31 10.48 -32.35
C ASP A 502 -19.43 9.96 -33.28
N GLY A 503 -20.67 10.42 -33.08
CA GLY A 503 -21.84 10.10 -33.89
C GLY A 503 -22.43 8.71 -33.61
N ASP A 504 -22.19 8.12 -32.44
CA ASP A 504 -22.68 6.80 -32.07
C ASP A 504 -24.14 6.78 -31.59
N GLY A 505 -24.67 7.97 -31.26
CA GLY A 505 -26.04 8.21 -30.85
C GLY A 505 -26.27 8.29 -29.34
N LEU A 506 -25.21 8.29 -28.52
CA LEU A 506 -25.18 8.93 -27.20
C LEU A 506 -24.83 10.41 -27.37
N ALA A 507 -25.17 11.21 -26.37
CA ALA A 507 -24.82 12.63 -26.37
C ALA A 507 -23.58 12.81 -25.49
N ASP A 508 -22.72 13.78 -25.79
CA ASP A 508 -21.41 13.97 -25.14
C ASP A 508 -21.55 14.01 -23.59
N TYR A 509 -22.50 14.81 -23.05
CA TYR A 509 -22.82 14.86 -21.60
C TYR A 509 -23.34 13.55 -20.95
N ARG A 510 -23.39 12.47 -21.72
CA ARG A 510 -23.81 11.13 -21.30
C ARG A 510 -22.87 10.05 -21.83
N ASP A 511 -21.70 10.43 -22.32
CA ASP A 511 -20.71 9.53 -22.91
C ASP A 511 -19.28 9.85 -22.45
N THR A 512 -18.78 9.08 -21.50
CA THR A 512 -17.45 9.16 -20.87
C THR A 512 -16.20 9.16 -21.79
N ASP A 513 -16.37 9.05 -23.10
CA ASP A 513 -15.32 9.08 -24.16
C ASP A 513 -15.98 9.58 -25.46
N SER A 514 -16.32 10.87 -25.49
CA SER A 514 -17.19 11.55 -26.44
C SER A 514 -16.71 11.52 -27.90
N ASP A 515 -15.41 11.30 -28.13
CA ASP A 515 -14.83 11.17 -29.48
C ASP A 515 -14.37 9.73 -29.82
N ASN A 516 -14.42 8.83 -28.84
CA ASN A 516 -14.19 7.38 -28.93
C ASN A 516 -12.79 7.05 -29.47
N ASP A 517 -11.81 7.87 -29.13
CA ASP A 517 -10.42 7.67 -29.50
C ASP A 517 -9.66 6.73 -28.54
N GLY A 518 -10.27 6.45 -27.39
CA GLY A 518 -9.82 5.52 -26.36
C GLY A 518 -9.12 6.17 -25.16
N ILE A 519 -9.21 7.49 -25.01
CA ILE A 519 -8.91 8.29 -23.81
C ILE A 519 -10.25 8.84 -23.28
N SER A 520 -10.49 8.86 -21.97
CA SER A 520 -11.75 9.42 -21.44
C SER A 520 -11.75 10.93 -21.44
N ASP A 521 -12.92 11.55 -21.53
CA ASP A 521 -13.12 13.00 -21.51
C ASP A 521 -12.49 13.66 -20.25
N GLU A 522 -12.55 12.98 -19.09
CA GLU A 522 -11.81 13.35 -17.87
C GLU A 522 -10.30 13.49 -18.09
N GLU A 523 -9.67 12.52 -18.77
CA GLU A 523 -8.22 12.51 -19.05
C GLU A 523 -7.84 13.58 -20.08
N GLU A 524 -8.76 13.93 -20.99
CA GLU A 524 -8.54 14.94 -22.01
C GLU A 524 -8.75 16.38 -21.51
N SER A 525 -9.66 16.59 -20.55
CA SER A 525 -10.03 17.92 -20.05
C SER A 525 -8.98 18.53 -19.13
N GLY A 526 -8.23 17.72 -18.39
CA GLY A 526 -7.16 18.18 -17.50
C GLY A 526 -7.62 19.19 -16.42
N TYR A 527 -8.88 19.10 -15.96
CA TYR A 527 -9.59 19.96 -14.99
C TYR A 527 -10.22 21.27 -15.52
N GLY A 528 -11.19 21.18 -16.46
CA GLY A 528 -12.21 22.23 -16.70
C GLY A 528 -12.56 22.57 -18.18
N SER A 529 -13.87 22.53 -18.48
CA SER A 529 -14.73 22.95 -19.61
C SER A 529 -14.15 23.06 -21.05
N PHE A 530 -14.73 22.26 -21.95
CA PHE A 530 -14.35 21.98 -23.36
C PHE A 530 -14.69 23.10 -24.39
N PRO A 531 -14.11 23.12 -25.64
CA PRO A 531 -14.23 22.04 -26.64
C PRO A 531 -12.92 21.48 -27.24
N ASN A 532 -12.95 20.15 -27.38
CA ASN A 532 -12.13 19.24 -28.19
C ASN A 532 -12.56 19.19 -29.65
N ARG A 533 -12.86 20.33 -30.25
CA ARG A 533 -13.04 20.33 -31.70
C ARG A 533 -11.66 20.27 -32.34
N ASP A 534 -11.23 19.09 -32.74
CA ASP A 534 -10.10 18.91 -33.64
C ASP A 534 -10.64 18.72 -35.05
N THR A 535 -10.78 19.82 -35.79
CA THR A 535 -11.42 19.76 -37.11
C THR A 535 -10.58 18.95 -38.12
N ASP A 536 -9.32 18.61 -37.85
CA ASP A 536 -8.45 17.87 -38.77
C ASP A 536 -7.85 16.53 -38.27
N GLY A 537 -8.07 16.18 -37.00
CA GLY A 537 -7.84 14.87 -36.40
C GLY A 537 -6.37 14.57 -36.12
N ASP A 538 -5.59 15.57 -35.73
CA ASP A 538 -4.17 15.46 -35.39
C ASP A 538 -3.85 15.40 -33.88
N GLY A 539 -4.87 15.50 -33.03
CA GLY A 539 -4.79 15.39 -31.58
C GLY A 539 -4.49 16.71 -30.87
N ILE A 540 -4.65 17.86 -31.55
CA ILE A 540 -4.52 19.20 -30.97
C ILE A 540 -5.83 19.98 -31.17
N PRO A 541 -6.50 20.48 -30.11
CA PRO A 541 -7.78 21.18 -30.24
C PRO A 541 -7.73 22.51 -31.02
N ASP A 542 -8.77 22.83 -31.81
CA ASP A 542 -8.92 24.05 -32.64
C ASP A 542 -8.73 25.36 -31.84
N ARG A 543 -8.90 25.35 -30.51
CA ARG A 543 -8.68 26.54 -29.66
C ARG A 543 -7.20 26.93 -29.50
N VAL A 544 -6.30 25.96 -29.65
CA VAL A 544 -4.84 26.16 -29.66
C VAL A 544 -4.25 26.13 -31.08
N ASP A 545 -5.09 25.88 -32.11
CA ASP A 545 -4.75 26.00 -33.54
C ASP A 545 -5.46 27.21 -34.20
N PRO A 546 -4.79 28.37 -34.38
CA PRO A 546 -5.50 29.60 -34.74
C PRO A 546 -5.98 29.70 -36.19
N VAL A 547 -5.58 28.83 -37.13
CA VAL A 547 -6.11 28.91 -38.51
C VAL A 547 -6.11 27.57 -39.26
N SER A 548 -7.33 27.08 -39.48
CA SER A 548 -7.71 25.82 -40.12
C SER A 548 -6.97 25.46 -41.43
N GLY A 549 -6.28 24.32 -41.44
CA GLY A 549 -5.96 23.58 -42.65
C GLY A 549 -4.79 22.60 -42.54
N VAL A 550 -4.93 21.45 -43.23
CA VAL A 550 -4.06 20.25 -43.35
C VAL A 550 -2.56 20.43 -43.66
N ASP A 551 -2.01 21.64 -43.56
CA ASP A 551 -0.64 22.00 -43.87
C ASP A 551 0.14 22.70 -42.73
N GLY A 552 -0.43 22.78 -41.51
CA GLY A 552 0.30 22.98 -40.24
C GLY A 552 0.46 24.42 -39.76
N GLY A 553 -0.64 25.14 -39.52
CA GLY A 553 -0.67 26.42 -38.79
C GLY A 553 0.04 27.64 -39.44
N ASP A 554 -0.29 28.84 -38.94
CA ASP A 554 0.31 30.16 -39.25
C ASP A 554 0.53 30.89 -37.91
N SER A 555 1.60 30.49 -37.21
CA SER A 555 1.84 30.83 -35.80
C SER A 555 2.08 32.32 -35.53
N ASP A 556 2.45 33.10 -36.53
CA ASP A 556 2.69 34.55 -36.40
C ASP A 556 1.66 35.44 -37.09
N GLY A 557 0.66 34.83 -37.75
CA GLY A 557 -0.52 35.48 -38.31
C GLY A 557 -0.23 36.37 -39.51
N ASP A 558 0.84 36.10 -40.27
CA ASP A 558 1.27 36.91 -41.41
C ASP A 558 0.69 36.44 -42.77
N GLY A 559 0.04 35.27 -42.79
CA GLY A 559 -0.66 34.70 -43.94
C GLY A 559 0.17 33.71 -44.77
N LEU A 560 1.29 33.21 -44.22
CA LEU A 560 2.08 32.08 -44.73
C LEU A 560 2.04 30.94 -43.72
N SER A 561 2.03 29.67 -44.16
CA SER A 561 2.02 28.56 -43.20
C SER A 561 3.41 28.24 -42.66
N ASP A 562 3.51 27.77 -41.41
CA ASP A 562 4.78 27.53 -40.72
C ASP A 562 5.69 26.55 -41.51
N LYS A 563 5.06 25.60 -42.21
CA LYS A 563 5.71 24.66 -43.13
C LYS A 563 6.28 25.32 -44.39
N GLU A 564 5.64 26.38 -44.91
CA GLU A 564 6.15 27.17 -46.03
C GLU A 564 7.28 28.13 -45.60
N GLU A 565 7.26 28.61 -44.36
CA GLU A 565 8.26 29.54 -43.82
C GLU A 565 9.60 28.88 -43.45
N CYS A 566 9.55 27.63 -42.99
CA CYS A 566 10.72 26.82 -42.67
C CYS A 566 11.64 26.57 -43.89
N ALA A 567 11.08 26.61 -45.11
CA ALA A 567 11.84 26.40 -46.34
C ALA A 567 12.61 27.65 -46.83
N ASP A 568 12.18 28.85 -46.41
CA ASP A 568 12.73 30.14 -46.87
C ASP A 568 13.64 30.84 -45.83
N GLY A 569 13.81 30.24 -44.65
CA GLY A 569 14.86 30.62 -43.69
C GLY A 569 14.55 31.87 -42.86
N TYR A 570 13.29 32.01 -42.44
CA TYR A 570 12.85 33.03 -41.51
C TYR A 570 13.31 32.72 -40.06
N PRO A 571 13.43 33.75 -39.19
CA PRO A 571 14.25 33.70 -37.96
C PRO A 571 13.65 32.91 -36.81
N ASN A 572 12.36 32.55 -36.88
CA ASN A 572 11.59 32.09 -35.73
C ASN A 572 11.59 30.56 -35.59
N CYS A 573 12.39 29.83 -36.38
CA CYS A 573 12.57 28.38 -36.23
C CYS A 573 13.97 28.02 -35.71
N ALA A 574 14.72 29.02 -35.23
CA ALA A 574 15.97 28.78 -34.55
C ALA A 574 15.67 28.34 -33.11
N ASP A 575 16.32 27.25 -32.71
CA ASP A 575 16.47 26.81 -31.33
C ASP A 575 17.95 27.07 -31.03
N SER A 576 18.21 28.27 -30.50
CA SER A 576 19.56 28.82 -30.43
C SER A 576 20.41 28.21 -29.32
N ASP A 577 19.79 27.63 -28.29
CA ASP A 577 20.45 27.01 -27.14
C ASP A 577 20.29 25.48 -27.07
N GLY A 578 19.41 24.89 -27.88
CA GLY A 578 19.30 23.46 -28.13
C GLY A 578 18.47 22.70 -27.11
N ASP A 579 17.58 23.38 -26.40
CA ASP A 579 16.73 22.79 -25.36
C ASP A 579 15.43 22.19 -25.91
N GLY A 580 15.11 22.43 -27.19
CA GLY A 580 13.94 21.92 -27.87
C GLY A 580 12.75 22.89 -27.94
N ILE A 581 12.86 24.11 -27.41
CA ILE A 581 11.87 25.18 -27.51
C ILE A 581 12.35 26.22 -28.56
N PRO A 582 11.54 26.57 -29.58
CA PRO A 582 11.92 27.60 -30.54
C PRO A 582 12.04 29.01 -29.91
N ASP A 583 13.02 29.80 -30.35
CA ASP A 583 13.38 31.13 -29.80
C ASP A 583 12.20 32.14 -29.64
N TYR A 584 11.06 31.94 -30.32
CA TYR A 584 9.87 32.82 -30.21
C TYR A 584 8.87 32.39 -29.12
N MET A 585 8.94 31.14 -28.67
CA MET A 585 8.22 30.61 -27.51
C MET A 585 9.06 30.69 -26.22
N ASP A 586 10.34 31.03 -26.35
CA ASP A 586 11.21 31.32 -25.22
C ASP A 586 11.00 32.75 -24.71
N ALA A 587 10.50 32.89 -23.48
CA ALA A 587 10.27 34.19 -22.85
C ALA A 587 11.58 34.90 -22.43
N LEU A 588 12.76 34.27 -22.58
CA LEU A 588 14.07 34.76 -22.18
C LEU A 588 15.00 35.04 -23.38
N VAL A 589 14.51 35.76 -24.38
CA VAL A 589 15.18 36.06 -25.67
C VAL A 589 16.48 36.88 -25.62
N ASP A 590 17.24 37.00 -24.51
CA ASP A 590 18.47 37.83 -24.53
C ASP A 590 19.55 37.53 -23.47
N GLU A 591 19.78 36.29 -23.04
CA GLU A 591 20.98 35.96 -22.25
C GLU A 591 21.83 34.87 -22.93
N ALA A 592 22.93 35.31 -23.55
CA ALA A 592 24.06 34.45 -23.90
C ALA A 592 24.41 33.53 -22.70
N PRO A 593 24.88 32.30 -22.91
CA PRO A 593 24.79 31.23 -21.92
C PRO A 593 25.41 31.67 -20.60
N SER A 594 24.56 32.07 -19.66
CA SER A 594 24.87 31.99 -18.25
C SER A 594 24.23 30.69 -17.81
N PRO A 595 25.04 29.75 -17.30
CA PRO A 595 24.50 28.48 -16.86
C PRO A 595 23.47 28.75 -15.74
N ALA A 596 22.62 27.76 -15.44
CA ALA A 596 22.21 27.52 -14.05
C ALA A 596 23.41 27.76 -13.11
N PRO A 597 23.28 27.96 -11.79
CA PRO A 597 24.47 27.87 -10.94
C PRO A 597 25.03 26.44 -11.08
N VAL A 598 25.87 26.24 -12.09
CA VAL A 598 26.87 25.20 -12.16
C VAL A 598 27.82 25.71 -11.11
N VAL A 599 27.63 25.16 -9.94
CA VAL A 599 28.65 24.99 -8.92
C VAL A 599 29.85 24.41 -9.68
N ILE A 600 30.72 25.29 -10.21
CA ILE A 600 31.91 24.87 -10.96
C ILE A 600 32.84 24.36 -9.88
N ASP A 601 32.94 23.05 -9.80
CA ASP A 601 33.98 22.33 -9.06
C ASP A 601 35.06 21.97 -10.09
N THR A 602 36.06 22.84 -10.24
CA THR A 602 37.04 22.74 -11.34
C THR A 602 37.98 21.53 -11.18
N ASP A 603 38.18 21.02 -9.96
CA ASP A 603 39.06 19.87 -9.70
C ASP A 603 38.33 18.58 -9.29
N GLY A 604 37.01 18.65 -9.10
CA GLY A 604 36.10 17.53 -8.93
C GLY A 604 36.11 16.92 -7.53
N ASP A 605 36.46 17.70 -6.51
CA ASP A 605 36.66 17.22 -5.14
C ASP A 605 35.40 17.28 -4.27
N GLY A 606 34.36 18.00 -4.73
CA GLY A 606 33.09 18.20 -4.04
C GLY A 606 32.87 19.61 -3.48
N LEU A 607 33.88 20.48 -3.49
CA LEU A 607 33.73 21.92 -3.23
C LEU A 607 33.65 22.71 -4.53
N SER A 608 32.88 23.79 -4.51
CA SER A 608 32.84 24.75 -5.62
C SER A 608 34.00 25.73 -5.60
N ASP A 609 34.41 26.23 -6.77
CA ASP A 609 35.44 27.25 -6.93
C ASP A 609 35.21 28.48 -6.01
N ASP A 610 33.94 28.82 -5.71
CA ASP A 610 33.56 29.92 -4.81
C ASP A 610 33.58 29.54 -3.32
N GLU A 611 33.25 28.30 -2.96
CA GLU A 611 33.47 27.76 -1.61
C GLU A 611 34.97 27.66 -1.30
N GLU A 612 35.77 27.19 -2.25
CA GLU A 612 37.22 27.08 -2.15
C GLU A 612 37.88 28.45 -2.01
N ALA A 613 37.40 29.47 -2.76
CA ALA A 613 37.85 30.84 -2.60
C ALA A 613 37.53 31.41 -1.19
N THR A 614 36.45 30.92 -0.56
CA THR A 614 36.04 31.32 0.80
C THR A 614 36.87 30.62 1.88
N LEU A 615 37.18 29.34 1.68
CA LEU A 615 38.02 28.52 2.56
C LEU A 615 39.52 28.82 2.39
N GLY A 616 39.90 29.41 1.26
CA GLY A 616 41.28 29.77 0.93
C GLY A 616 42.09 28.61 0.32
N THR A 617 41.41 27.59 -0.20
CA THR A 617 41.97 26.45 -0.93
C THR A 617 42.23 26.82 -2.40
N ASP A 618 42.90 25.94 -3.17
CA ASP A 618 43.29 26.17 -4.57
C ASP A 618 42.31 25.47 -5.53
N PRO A 619 41.44 26.20 -6.26
CA PRO A 619 40.38 25.63 -7.11
C PRO A 619 40.82 24.79 -8.31
N LEU A 620 42.10 24.44 -8.40
CA LEU A 620 42.66 23.62 -9.45
C LEU A 620 43.27 22.33 -8.89
N LYS A 621 43.09 22.08 -7.59
CA LYS A 621 43.81 21.09 -6.83
C LYS A 621 42.95 20.55 -5.68
N SER A 622 42.40 19.38 -5.94
CA SER A 622 41.50 18.61 -5.07
C SER A 622 42.08 18.16 -3.72
N ASP A 623 43.22 18.69 -3.29
CA ASP A 623 43.99 18.39 -2.06
C ASP A 623 45.01 19.53 -1.99
N THR A 624 44.64 20.65 -1.38
CA THR A 624 45.40 21.90 -1.46
C THR A 624 46.76 21.78 -0.79
N ASP A 625 46.88 21.01 0.29
CA ASP A 625 48.11 20.90 1.09
C ASP A 625 48.94 19.62 0.89
N ASP A 626 48.52 18.75 -0.04
CA ASP A 626 49.17 17.49 -0.48
C ASP A 626 49.33 16.44 0.63
N ASP A 627 48.37 16.33 1.53
CA ASP A 627 48.44 15.43 2.68
C ASP A 627 47.74 14.07 2.44
N GLY A 628 46.91 14.00 1.40
CA GLY A 628 46.19 12.80 0.97
C GLY A 628 44.68 12.80 1.22
N LEU A 629 44.10 13.85 1.81
CA LEU A 629 42.65 14.12 1.80
C LEU A 629 42.30 15.20 0.79
N SER A 630 41.06 15.20 0.32
CA SER A 630 40.56 16.31 -0.49
C SER A 630 39.99 17.42 0.37
N ASP A 631 40.00 18.64 -0.15
CA ASP A 631 39.59 19.83 0.58
C ASP A 631 38.13 19.69 1.05
N PHE A 632 37.25 19.13 0.22
CA PHE A 632 35.88 18.77 0.60
C PHE A 632 35.81 17.81 1.79
N VAL A 633 36.63 16.74 1.77
CA VAL A 633 36.64 15.73 2.82
C VAL A 633 37.12 16.34 4.13
N GLU A 634 38.14 17.19 4.08
CA GLU A 634 38.69 17.89 5.23
C GLU A 634 37.68 18.83 5.88
N VAL A 635 36.98 19.64 5.07
CA VAL A 635 35.87 20.49 5.54
C VAL A 635 34.78 19.66 6.20
N THR A 636 34.45 18.50 5.63
CA THR A 636 33.42 17.59 6.15
C THR A 636 33.80 16.94 7.48
N ILE A 637 35.08 16.55 7.65
CA ILE A 637 35.58 15.93 8.90
C ILE A 637 36.04 16.96 9.93
N GLY A 638 36.10 18.24 9.56
CA GLY A 638 36.49 19.35 10.42
C GLY A 638 38.00 19.56 10.59
N SER A 639 38.83 18.98 9.71
CA SER A 639 40.25 19.36 9.58
C SER A 639 40.39 20.63 8.74
N ASN A 640 41.59 21.19 8.67
CA ASN A 640 41.83 22.47 8.02
C ASN A 640 42.49 22.24 6.64
N PRO A 641 41.77 22.48 5.52
CA PRO A 641 42.18 22.07 4.17
C PRO A 641 43.40 22.80 3.58
N ILE A 642 44.08 23.62 4.38
CA ILE A 642 45.30 24.32 3.99
C ILE A 642 46.47 24.02 4.93
N VAL A 643 46.29 23.07 5.86
CA VAL A 643 47.27 22.66 6.86
C VAL A 643 47.31 21.14 6.98
N ALA A 644 48.32 20.54 6.35
CA ALA A 644 48.52 19.09 6.27
C ALA A 644 48.68 18.33 7.61
N ASP A 645 48.59 19.01 8.76
CA ASP A 645 48.65 18.48 10.13
C ASP A 645 47.92 19.50 11.01
N THR A 646 46.59 19.40 11.03
CA THR A 646 45.71 20.43 11.60
C THR A 646 45.93 20.62 13.11
N ASP A 647 46.23 19.53 13.83
CA ASP A 647 46.38 19.54 15.28
C ASP A 647 47.84 19.65 15.77
N GLY A 648 48.80 19.45 14.85
CA GLY A 648 50.23 19.65 15.05
C GLY A 648 50.92 18.51 15.79
N ASP A 649 50.37 17.30 15.76
CA ASP A 649 50.93 16.13 16.45
C ASP A 649 52.09 15.46 15.68
N GLY A 650 52.24 15.78 14.39
CA GLY A 650 53.28 15.31 13.50
C GLY A 650 52.91 14.13 12.60
N ILE A 651 51.65 13.70 12.60
CA ILE A 651 51.02 12.85 11.57
C ILE A 651 50.25 13.77 10.61
N LEU A 652 50.13 13.38 9.34
CA LEU A 652 49.36 14.16 8.36
C LEU A 652 47.89 13.78 8.45
N ASP A 653 46.95 14.70 8.23
CA ASP A 653 45.51 14.44 8.38
C ASP A 653 45.05 13.31 7.44
N GLY A 654 45.57 13.25 6.21
CA GLY A 654 45.35 12.11 5.29
C GLY A 654 46.07 10.80 5.61
N ALA A 655 47.04 10.83 6.53
CA ALA A 655 47.62 9.64 7.14
C ALA A 655 46.95 9.27 8.47
N GLU A 656 46.16 10.19 9.06
CA GLU A 656 45.32 9.93 10.22
C GLU A 656 44.08 9.17 9.77
N ASN A 657 44.02 7.90 10.15
CA ASN A 657 42.76 7.17 10.14
C ASN A 657 41.86 7.63 11.30
N GLN A 658 41.56 8.93 11.39
CA GLN A 658 40.64 9.57 12.34
C GLN A 658 40.76 9.09 13.79
N ASP A 659 41.91 8.61 14.25
CA ASP A 659 42.16 8.13 15.62
C ASP A 659 42.71 9.28 16.47
N ILE A 660 41.86 10.26 16.77
CA ILE A 660 42.18 11.53 17.44
C ILE A 660 42.79 11.29 18.84
N ASN A 661 42.65 10.09 19.41
CA ASN A 661 43.21 9.74 20.72
C ASN A 661 44.38 8.73 20.69
N GLY A 662 44.80 8.27 19.51
CA GLY A 662 46.01 7.47 19.28
C GLY A 662 45.99 6.08 19.91
N ASN A 663 44.83 5.43 19.96
CA ASN A 663 44.66 4.11 20.59
C ASN A 663 44.75 2.91 19.60
N GLY A 664 44.87 3.19 18.31
CA GLY A 664 44.93 2.25 17.20
C GLY A 664 43.58 1.92 16.56
N ILE A 665 42.53 2.72 16.81
CA ILE A 665 41.17 2.57 16.27
C ILE A 665 40.72 3.94 15.73
N ASN A 666 40.05 3.94 14.58
CA ASN A 666 39.49 5.15 13.99
C ASN A 666 38.28 5.68 14.81
N ASP A 667 38.28 6.95 15.22
CA ASP A 667 37.30 7.57 16.13
C ASP A 667 35.93 7.86 15.47
N THR A 668 35.83 7.97 14.13
CA THR A 668 34.50 7.94 13.47
C THR A 668 33.89 6.54 13.48
N ARG A 669 34.71 5.53 13.82
CA ARG A 669 34.34 4.12 14.02
C ARG A 669 34.39 3.69 15.48
N GLU A 670 34.53 4.62 16.43
CA GLU A 670 34.36 4.33 17.85
C GLU A 670 32.87 4.38 18.22
N GLY A 671 32.10 3.48 17.59
CA GLY A 671 30.72 3.17 17.90
C GLY A 671 30.67 1.86 18.66
N TYR A 672 30.47 1.94 19.98
CA TYR A 672 30.21 0.81 20.87
C TYR A 672 29.36 -0.29 20.20
N LEU A 673 29.70 -1.58 20.38
CA LEU A 673 28.77 -2.69 20.14
C LEU A 673 27.48 -2.42 20.92
N LYS A 674 26.44 -1.93 20.22
CA LYS A 674 25.13 -1.67 20.82
C LYS A 674 24.35 -2.97 20.80
N THR A 675 23.91 -3.39 21.98
CA THR A 675 22.91 -4.45 22.08
C THR A 675 21.55 -3.82 21.81
N SER A 676 20.83 -4.27 20.78
CA SER A 676 19.46 -3.86 20.46
C SER A 676 18.52 -4.34 21.57
N THR A 677 18.46 -3.51 22.61
CA THR A 677 17.60 -3.68 23.77
C THR A 677 16.52 -2.61 23.81
N LYS A 678 16.31 -1.90 22.69
CA LYS A 678 15.19 -0.97 22.50
C LYS A 678 13.88 -1.77 22.44
N GLY A 679 13.22 -1.90 23.58
CA GLY A 679 11.81 -2.27 23.64
C GLY A 679 10.95 -1.07 23.28
N GLY A 680 10.03 -1.25 22.33
CA GLY A 680 9.08 -0.22 21.90
C GLY A 680 8.28 0.39 23.05
N ALA A 681 7.96 1.66 22.89
CA ALA A 681 7.08 2.39 23.78
C ALA A 681 5.66 1.81 23.71
N LEU A 682 5.17 1.27 24.83
CA LEU A 682 3.76 1.30 25.19
C LEU A 682 3.66 1.61 26.68
N GLY A 683 2.95 2.70 26.98
CA GLY A 683 2.84 3.30 28.28
C GLY A 683 1.82 2.63 29.22
N PHE A 684 2.15 2.79 30.50
CA PHE A 684 1.27 2.99 31.66
C PHE A 684 0.71 1.81 32.48
N ILE A 685 1.01 1.96 33.78
CA ILE A 685 0.49 1.29 34.99
C ILE A 685 1.05 -0.11 35.26
N TRP A 686 2.17 -0.15 36.00
CA TRP A 686 2.42 -1.01 37.20
C TRP A 686 3.89 -0.93 37.70
N ALA A 687 4.79 -0.25 36.97
CA ALA A 687 6.18 -0.05 37.39
C ALA A 687 6.35 0.82 38.66
N GLY A 688 5.38 1.68 38.96
CA GLY A 688 5.36 2.52 40.18
C GLY A 688 5.27 1.75 41.49
N LEU A 689 4.79 0.49 41.48
CA LEU A 689 4.70 -0.34 42.70
C LEU A 689 5.92 -1.26 42.90
N ALA A 690 6.67 -1.57 41.84
CA ALA A 690 7.87 -2.39 41.91
C ALA A 690 9.15 -1.57 42.19
N LEU A 691 9.20 -0.31 41.74
CA LEU A 691 10.35 0.59 41.94
C LEU A 691 10.53 1.11 43.38
N LEU A 692 9.61 0.79 44.30
CA LEU A 692 9.76 1.09 45.74
C LEU A 692 10.37 -0.04 46.56
N LEU A 693 10.62 -1.22 45.99
CA LEU A 693 11.25 -2.34 46.68
C LEU A 693 12.27 -3.04 45.78
N VAL A 694 13.52 -2.58 45.80
CA VAL A 694 14.74 -3.37 46.08
C VAL A 694 15.98 -2.61 45.61
N ARG A 695 16.78 -2.12 46.58
CA ARG A 695 18.18 -1.75 46.34
C ARG A 695 18.98 -3.00 45.94
N ARG A 696 19.90 -2.86 44.97
CA ARG A 696 20.86 -3.81 44.33
C ARG A 696 21.42 -5.01 45.14
N LYS A 697 21.22 -5.15 46.45
CA LYS A 697 21.75 -6.26 47.28
C LYS A 697 20.79 -7.41 47.57
N HIS A 698 19.59 -7.41 47.00
CA HIS A 698 18.55 -8.41 47.34
C HIS A 698 18.02 -9.23 46.16
N LEU A 699 18.73 -9.32 45.03
CA LEU A 699 18.38 -10.26 43.95
C LEU A 699 18.42 -11.73 44.44
N LEU A 700 19.39 -12.05 45.32
CA LEU A 700 19.44 -13.29 46.09
C LEU A 700 18.23 -13.48 47.02
N ALA A 701 17.54 -12.40 47.43
CA ALA A 701 16.36 -12.46 48.26
C ALA A 701 15.06 -12.65 47.46
N VAL A 702 15.04 -12.29 46.17
CA VAL A 702 13.93 -12.61 45.26
C VAL A 702 14.01 -14.08 44.82
N LEU A 703 15.22 -14.56 44.47
CA LEU A 703 15.48 -15.99 44.23
C LEU A 703 15.26 -16.83 45.50
N ALA A 704 15.68 -16.35 46.68
CA ALA A 704 15.32 -16.98 47.95
C ALA A 704 13.84 -16.79 48.32
N GLY A 705 13.16 -15.77 47.81
CA GLY A 705 11.72 -15.52 47.98
C GLY A 705 10.89 -16.56 47.22
N LEU A 706 11.26 -16.84 45.98
CA LEU A 706 10.66 -17.91 45.16
C LEU A 706 11.05 -19.31 45.68
N LEU A 707 12.29 -19.54 46.11
CA LEU A 707 12.67 -20.77 46.84
C LEU A 707 11.97 -20.87 48.21
N SER A 708 11.60 -19.75 48.85
CA SER A 708 10.85 -19.78 50.11
C SER A 708 9.37 -20.09 49.88
N MET A 709 8.80 -19.83 48.70
CA MET A 709 7.46 -20.31 48.34
C MET A 709 7.40 -21.85 48.28
N VAL A 710 8.50 -22.49 47.86
CA VAL A 710 8.70 -23.95 47.96
C VAL A 710 8.74 -24.43 49.43
N SER A 711 9.13 -23.56 50.37
CA SER A 711 9.19 -23.86 51.81
C SER A 711 7.86 -23.62 52.54
N VAL A 712 6.97 -22.77 52.00
CA VAL A 712 5.66 -22.44 52.60
C VAL A 712 4.59 -23.49 52.24
N ALA A 713 4.67 -24.10 51.05
CA ALA A 713 3.72 -25.12 50.62
C ALA A 713 3.80 -26.43 51.43
N SER A 714 4.90 -26.69 52.15
CA SER A 714 5.06 -27.91 52.98
C SER A 714 4.55 -27.76 54.42
N ALA A 715 3.88 -26.65 54.77
CA ALA A 715 3.58 -26.33 56.16
C ALA A 715 2.16 -25.76 56.37
N ASN A 716 1.10 -26.46 55.92
CA ASN A 716 -0.19 -26.58 56.61
C ASN A 716 -1.23 -27.25 55.69
N GLU A 717 -1.69 -28.44 56.06
CA GLU A 717 -2.77 -29.17 55.37
C GLU A 717 -4.18 -28.69 55.73
N SER A 718 -4.41 -27.38 55.88
CA SER A 718 -5.78 -26.91 56.09
C SER A 718 -6.01 -25.58 55.39
N GLU A 719 -6.75 -25.65 54.28
CA GLU A 719 -7.40 -24.52 53.60
C GLU A 719 -6.47 -23.39 53.14
N SER A 720 -5.65 -23.69 52.12
CA SER A 720 -4.79 -22.70 51.46
C SER A 720 -5.09 -22.66 49.96
N LEU A 721 -5.21 -21.46 49.39
CA LEU A 721 -5.34 -21.15 47.95
C LEU A 721 -4.18 -21.72 47.10
N PHE A 722 -3.10 -22.20 47.72
CA PHE A 722 -1.91 -22.72 47.07
C PHE A 722 -1.76 -24.22 47.31
N SER A 723 -1.76 -25.00 46.23
CA SER A 723 -1.44 -26.43 46.23
C SER A 723 0.05 -26.67 45.91
N ALA A 724 0.72 -27.51 46.70
CA ALA A 724 2.13 -27.88 46.50
C ALA A 724 2.35 -28.63 45.18
N ASP A 725 1.35 -29.39 44.72
CA ASP A 725 1.39 -30.23 43.51
C ASP A 725 1.42 -29.43 42.20
N ARG A 726 1.30 -28.09 42.29
CA ARG A 726 1.34 -27.14 41.17
C ARG A 726 2.67 -26.40 41.03
N VAL A 727 3.61 -26.66 41.93
CA VAL A 727 4.99 -26.16 41.85
C VAL A 727 5.79 -27.06 40.92
N TYR A 728 6.51 -26.47 39.99
CA TYR A 728 7.43 -27.19 39.12
C TYR A 728 8.81 -26.53 39.04
N VAL A 729 9.82 -27.33 38.76
CA VAL A 729 11.19 -26.91 38.51
C VAL A 729 11.64 -27.44 37.15
N GLY A 730 12.29 -26.60 36.36
CA GLY A 730 12.76 -26.92 35.03
C GLY A 730 14.27 -26.80 34.92
N ALA A 731 14.87 -27.64 34.08
CA ALA A 731 16.25 -27.48 33.65
C ALA A 731 16.36 -27.83 32.15
N GLY A 732 17.11 -27.03 31.40
CA GLY A 732 17.23 -27.17 29.95
C GLY A 732 18.63 -26.89 29.43
N LEU A 733 18.90 -27.41 28.24
CA LEU A 733 19.99 -26.98 27.38
C LEU A 733 19.40 -26.06 26.33
N ASN A 734 20.07 -24.94 26.09
CA ASN A 734 19.62 -23.97 25.11
C ASN A 734 20.66 -23.86 24.01
N TYR A 735 20.21 -23.66 22.78
CA TYR A 735 21.05 -23.25 21.67
C TYR A 735 20.64 -21.83 21.33
N SER A 736 21.54 -20.88 21.49
CA SER A 736 21.25 -19.47 21.34
C SER A 736 21.78 -18.96 20.01
N ARG A 737 20.99 -18.12 19.34
CA ARG A 737 21.43 -17.29 18.22
C ARG A 737 21.56 -15.86 18.69
N PHE A 738 22.71 -15.27 18.41
CA PHE A 738 23.04 -13.90 18.74
C PHE A 738 23.03 -13.03 17.48
N SER A 739 22.48 -11.83 17.56
CA SER A 739 22.47 -10.88 16.44
C SER A 739 22.53 -9.43 16.93
N PRO A 740 23.64 -9.01 17.57
CA PRO A 740 23.82 -7.63 18.03
C PRO A 740 24.01 -6.67 16.84
N GLU A 741 23.76 -5.39 17.08
CA GLU A 741 23.96 -4.32 16.11
C GLU A 741 25.47 -4.04 15.95
N THR A 742 25.97 -3.98 14.71
CA THR A 742 27.41 -3.93 14.40
C THR A 742 27.86 -2.64 13.70
N ALA A 743 26.97 -1.67 13.52
CA ALA A 743 27.23 -0.45 12.78
C ALA A 743 28.49 0.29 13.28
N GLY A 744 29.44 0.52 12.38
CA GLY A 744 30.66 1.30 12.61
C GLY A 744 31.80 0.62 13.38
N SER A 745 31.59 -0.54 14.02
CA SER A 745 32.45 -0.98 15.14
C SER A 745 33.83 -1.61 14.81
N GLY A 746 34.16 -1.93 13.55
CA GLY A 746 35.44 -2.60 13.23
C GLY A 746 35.64 -3.99 13.86
N ILE A 747 34.58 -4.57 14.45
CA ILE A 747 34.58 -5.88 15.13
C ILE A 747 33.94 -6.92 14.21
N ASN A 748 34.65 -8.01 13.93
CA ASN A 748 34.12 -9.11 13.12
C ASN A 748 33.59 -10.22 14.03
N ILE A 749 32.26 -10.40 14.07
CA ILE A 749 31.64 -11.49 14.81
C ILE A 749 31.94 -12.81 14.09
N THR A 750 32.70 -13.69 14.73
CA THR A 750 33.17 -14.94 14.11
C THR A 750 32.27 -16.13 14.37
N ASP A 751 31.50 -16.09 15.46
CA ASP A 751 30.50 -17.09 15.76
C ASP A 751 29.24 -16.38 16.28
N ARG A 752 28.07 -16.78 15.79
CA ARG A 752 26.77 -16.20 16.15
C ARG A 752 25.88 -17.19 16.91
N PHE A 753 26.40 -18.36 17.25
CA PHE A 753 25.64 -19.39 17.93
C PHE A 753 26.46 -20.04 19.03
N ASP A 754 25.83 -20.33 20.17
CA ASP A 754 26.48 -21.10 21.22
C ASP A 754 25.48 -21.90 22.05
N TRP A 755 26.00 -22.87 22.80
CA TRP A 755 25.22 -23.70 23.72
C TRP A 755 25.24 -23.13 25.13
N GLY A 756 24.04 -23.02 25.68
CA GLY A 756 23.75 -22.54 27.02
C GLY A 756 22.99 -23.55 27.87
N TYR A 757 22.65 -23.13 29.08
CA TYR A 757 21.77 -23.88 29.97
C TYR A 757 20.79 -22.96 30.69
N SER A 758 19.63 -23.49 31.05
CA SER A 758 18.61 -22.78 31.81
C SER A 758 18.19 -23.55 33.05
N LEU A 759 17.84 -22.81 34.08
CA LEU A 759 17.20 -23.30 35.29
C LEU A 759 15.95 -22.46 35.54
N SER A 760 14.81 -23.11 35.74
CA SER A 760 13.54 -22.41 35.98
C SER A 760 12.77 -22.99 37.16
N ALA A 761 11.91 -22.16 37.73
CA ALA A 761 10.92 -22.56 38.72
C ALA A 761 9.61 -21.83 38.41
N GLY A 762 8.50 -22.54 38.49
CA GLY A 762 7.20 -21.97 38.18
C GLY A 762 6.06 -22.54 39.00
N TYR A 763 4.91 -21.90 38.84
CA TYR A 763 3.67 -22.23 39.53
C TYR A 763 2.48 -22.15 38.59
N ASP A 764 1.58 -23.13 38.70
CA ASP A 764 0.35 -23.17 37.91
C ASP A 764 -0.78 -22.47 38.65
N LEU A 765 -1.16 -21.30 38.14
CA LEU A 765 -2.26 -20.52 38.69
C LEU A 765 -3.59 -21.25 38.40
N PHE A 766 -3.79 -21.65 37.14
CA PHE A 766 -4.99 -22.33 36.63
C PHE A 766 -4.61 -23.42 35.63
N ASN A 767 -5.60 -24.15 35.09
CA ASN A 767 -5.36 -25.17 34.07
C ASN A 767 -4.73 -24.61 32.79
N GLN A 768 -4.95 -23.31 32.55
CA GLN A 768 -4.58 -22.60 31.32
C GLN A 768 -3.46 -21.57 31.54
N TRP A 769 -3.02 -21.32 32.77
CA TRP A 769 -2.09 -20.24 33.09
C TRP A 769 -1.05 -20.66 34.11
N SER A 770 0.20 -20.29 33.85
CA SER A 770 1.29 -20.43 34.81
C SER A 770 2.22 -19.23 34.80
N VAL A 771 2.96 -19.05 35.87
CA VAL A 771 4.08 -18.11 35.94
C VAL A 771 5.37 -18.91 36.05
N ASN A 772 6.37 -18.54 35.26
CA ASN A 772 7.69 -19.16 35.23
C ASN A 772 8.78 -18.10 35.44
N ALA A 773 9.65 -18.33 36.42
CA ALA A 773 10.88 -17.57 36.57
C ALA A 773 12.05 -18.42 36.08
N SER A 774 12.87 -17.90 35.18
CA SER A 774 14.02 -18.62 34.62
C SER A 774 15.32 -17.81 34.70
N TYR A 775 16.42 -18.50 34.96
CA TYR A 775 17.78 -18.02 34.71
C TYR A 775 18.35 -18.80 33.54
N GLU A 776 18.96 -18.10 32.60
CA GLU A 776 19.53 -18.66 31.40
C GLU A 776 20.92 -18.08 31.16
N ASP A 777 21.89 -18.96 31.02
CA ASP A 777 23.22 -18.65 30.50
C ASP A 777 23.18 -19.02 29.01
N ALA A 778 23.18 -18.01 28.14
CA ALA A 778 22.91 -18.20 26.71
C ALA A 778 24.15 -18.68 25.93
N GLY A 779 25.33 -18.69 26.56
CA GLY A 779 26.61 -18.96 25.92
C GLY A 779 27.38 -17.67 25.59
N GLY A 780 28.55 -17.84 24.96
CA GLY A 780 29.48 -16.76 24.63
C GLY A 780 29.55 -16.50 23.12
N LEU A 781 29.56 -15.23 22.74
CA LEU A 781 29.77 -14.77 21.37
C LEU A 781 31.25 -14.50 21.13
N ALA A 782 31.85 -15.16 20.14
CA ALA A 782 33.24 -14.93 19.75
C ALA A 782 33.35 -13.78 18.73
N ALA A 783 34.17 -12.79 19.05
CA ALA A 783 34.42 -11.62 18.21
C ALA A 783 35.92 -11.46 17.97
N ASP A 784 36.30 -11.23 16.72
CA ASP A 784 37.66 -10.90 16.33
C ASP A 784 37.76 -9.37 16.17
N VAL A 785 38.68 -8.76 16.92
CA VAL A 785 39.01 -7.33 16.82
C VAL A 785 40.43 -7.23 16.31
N LEU A 786 40.60 -6.82 15.06
CA LEU A 786 41.88 -6.83 14.35
C LEU A 786 42.57 -8.21 14.37
N THR A 787 43.49 -8.44 15.32
CA THR A 787 44.29 -9.68 15.47
C THR A 787 44.06 -10.43 16.79
N THR A 788 43.17 -9.94 17.65
CA THR A 788 42.85 -10.51 18.97
C THR A 788 41.44 -11.09 18.99
N LYS A 789 41.30 -12.27 19.61
CA LYS A 789 40.02 -12.95 19.80
C LYS A 789 39.46 -12.64 21.18
N GLU A 790 38.24 -12.13 21.25
CA GLU A 790 37.55 -11.77 22.48
C GLU A 790 36.16 -12.42 22.55
N THR A 791 35.56 -12.49 23.74
CA THR A 791 34.28 -13.16 23.98
C THR A 791 33.30 -12.29 24.77
N LEU A 792 32.03 -12.28 24.35
CA LEU A 792 30.92 -11.61 25.03
C LEU A 792 29.94 -12.65 25.60
N ASP A 793 29.72 -12.63 26.91
CA ASP A 793 28.80 -13.55 27.59
C ASP A 793 27.42 -12.91 27.75
N TYR A 794 26.36 -13.69 27.46
CA TYR A 794 24.97 -13.26 27.64
C TYR A 794 24.24 -14.08 28.70
N LYS A 795 23.64 -13.40 29.67
CA LYS A 795 22.86 -14.04 30.75
C LYS A 795 21.50 -13.38 30.88
N ALA A 796 20.43 -14.16 30.83
CA ALA A 796 19.07 -13.68 30.97
C ALA A 796 18.44 -14.16 32.29
N LEU A 797 17.72 -13.25 32.96
CA LEU A 797 16.84 -13.57 34.07
C LEU A 797 15.43 -13.11 33.68
N SER A 798 14.47 -14.02 33.63
CA SER A 798 13.12 -13.71 33.14
C SER A 798 12.01 -14.14 34.09
N ILE A 799 10.87 -13.45 33.99
CA ILE A 799 9.59 -13.84 34.57
C ILE A 799 8.56 -13.80 33.45
N LEU A 800 8.05 -14.97 33.07
CA LEU A 800 7.12 -15.16 31.98
C LEU A 800 5.79 -15.71 32.48
N GLY A 801 4.68 -15.07 32.08
CA GLY A 801 3.36 -15.69 32.10
C GLY A 801 3.26 -16.64 30.91
N ARG A 802 2.83 -17.88 31.13
CA ARG A 802 2.56 -18.86 30.07
C ARG A 802 1.08 -19.17 30.01
N TRP A 803 0.50 -19.00 28.84
CA TRP A 803 -0.89 -19.29 28.53
C TRP A 803 -1.00 -20.52 27.65
N TYR A 804 -1.89 -21.44 28.03
CA TYR A 804 -2.20 -22.68 27.31
C TYR A 804 -3.57 -22.50 26.65
N PRO A 805 -3.62 -22.13 25.35
CA PRO A 805 -4.87 -21.82 24.67
C PRO A 805 -5.79 -23.04 24.58
N THR A 806 -7.07 -22.85 24.92
CA THR A 806 -8.07 -23.93 24.96
C THR A 806 -8.77 -24.20 23.64
N PHE A 807 -8.58 -23.35 22.64
CA PHE A 807 -9.01 -23.66 21.27
C PHE A 807 -8.21 -24.81 20.65
N LEU A 808 -7.08 -25.20 21.27
CA LEU A 808 -6.37 -26.43 20.93
C LEU A 808 -6.93 -27.59 21.77
N ASP A 809 -7.41 -28.63 21.09
CA ASP A 809 -7.99 -29.81 21.73
C ASP A 809 -7.04 -30.44 22.77
N ASN A 810 -7.55 -30.71 23.97
CA ASN A 810 -6.81 -31.33 25.09
C ASN A 810 -5.55 -30.56 25.55
N ASN A 811 -5.48 -29.26 25.28
CA ASN A 811 -4.30 -28.45 25.59
C ASN A 811 -4.24 -27.95 27.05
N GLU A 812 -5.27 -28.21 27.86
CA GLU A 812 -5.24 -27.88 29.29
C GLU A 812 -4.30 -28.81 30.08
N ARG A 813 -3.50 -28.24 31.00
CA ARG A 813 -2.46 -28.98 31.76
C ARG A 813 -2.95 -30.15 32.64
N TYR A 814 -4.25 -30.26 32.87
CA TYR A 814 -4.85 -31.17 33.86
C TYR A 814 -6.02 -31.95 33.27
N THR A 815 -5.88 -32.44 32.03
CA THR A 815 -6.87 -33.34 31.40
C THR A 815 -6.61 -34.81 31.72
N ASP A 816 -7.64 -35.65 31.61
CA ASP A 816 -7.63 -37.08 31.97
C ASP A 816 -6.74 -37.98 31.08
N ASN A 817 -6.05 -37.42 30.09
CA ASN A 817 -5.27 -38.17 29.11
C ASN A 817 -3.79 -38.25 29.50
N ASP A 818 -3.35 -39.42 29.97
CA ASP A 818 -1.94 -39.73 30.15
C ASP A 818 -1.21 -39.64 28.79
N ARG A 819 -0.32 -38.63 28.63
CA ARG A 819 0.59 -38.38 27.47
C ARG A 819 0.04 -37.50 26.34
N SER A 820 -0.43 -36.31 26.69
CA SER A 820 -0.78 -35.25 25.75
C SER A 820 0.35 -34.23 25.53
N TRP A 821 0.25 -33.50 24.43
CA TRP A 821 1.03 -32.31 24.15
C TRP A 821 0.32 -31.08 24.71
N HIS A 822 1.09 -30.18 25.31
CA HIS A 822 0.61 -28.90 25.84
C HIS A 822 1.40 -27.75 25.22
N TRP A 823 0.80 -27.08 24.25
CA TRP A 823 1.31 -25.88 23.60
C TRP A 823 1.01 -24.65 24.46
N PHE A 824 1.97 -23.74 24.53
CA PHE A 824 1.80 -22.48 25.23
C PHE A 824 2.46 -21.34 24.49
N VAL A 825 1.87 -20.16 24.67
CA VAL A 825 2.49 -18.87 24.36
C VAL A 825 2.94 -18.27 25.68
N SER A 826 4.06 -17.57 25.67
CA SER A 826 4.64 -16.95 26.84
C SER A 826 5.04 -15.51 26.58
N GLY A 827 4.83 -14.66 27.59
CA GLY A 827 5.13 -13.24 27.53
C GLY A 827 5.42 -12.71 28.93
N GLY A 828 6.30 -11.72 29.03
CA GLY A 828 6.70 -11.11 30.29
C GLY A 828 7.95 -10.27 30.16
N PHE A 829 8.73 -10.21 31.23
CA PHE A 829 9.89 -9.33 31.31
C PHE A 829 11.15 -10.14 31.57
N ALA A 830 12.25 -9.73 30.93
CA ALA A 830 13.57 -10.27 31.21
C ALA A 830 14.58 -9.15 31.44
N THR A 831 15.58 -9.43 32.26
CA THR A 831 16.79 -8.64 32.32
C THR A 831 17.91 -9.42 31.64
N VAL A 832 18.51 -8.84 30.61
CA VAL A 832 19.67 -9.43 29.91
C VAL A 832 20.91 -8.68 30.37
N ASN A 833 21.90 -9.45 30.82
CA ASN A 833 23.19 -8.96 31.30
C ASN A 833 24.28 -9.42 30.33
N THR A 834 25.00 -8.47 29.76
CA THR A 834 26.05 -8.72 28.77
C THR A 834 27.39 -8.25 29.34
N SER A 835 28.38 -9.14 29.34
CA SER A 835 29.72 -8.84 29.85
C SER A 835 30.80 -9.31 28.90
N GLY A 836 31.84 -8.50 28.68
CA GLY A 836 33.01 -8.86 27.87
C GLY A 836 34.08 -7.78 27.90
N SER A 837 35.29 -8.13 27.46
CA SER A 837 36.47 -7.24 27.37
C SER A 837 36.34 -6.13 26.32
N LEU A 838 35.40 -6.29 25.37
CA LEU A 838 35.09 -5.32 24.31
C LEU A 838 34.03 -4.27 24.74
N LEU A 839 33.50 -4.37 25.95
CA LEU A 839 32.54 -3.41 26.49
C LEU A 839 33.24 -2.49 27.50
N ALA A 840 32.99 -1.19 27.41
CA ALA A 840 33.49 -0.22 28.39
C ALA A 840 32.94 -0.48 29.80
N ASP A 841 31.74 -1.06 29.92
CA ASP A 841 31.09 -1.48 31.17
C ASP A 841 30.15 -2.69 30.94
N GLU A 842 29.93 -3.50 31.98
CA GLU A 842 28.89 -4.56 31.99
C GLU A 842 27.50 -3.92 31.84
N GLN A 843 26.78 -4.28 30.77
CA GLN A 843 25.48 -3.69 30.46
C GLN A 843 24.34 -4.61 30.91
N SER A 844 23.32 -4.00 31.53
CA SER A 844 22.12 -4.67 31.99
C SER A 844 20.90 -3.91 31.49
N SER A 845 20.04 -4.57 30.74
CA SER A 845 18.82 -3.98 30.18
C SER A 845 17.59 -4.78 30.60
N ALA A 846 16.50 -4.08 30.91
CA ALA A 846 15.19 -4.68 31.08
C ALA A 846 14.45 -4.64 29.72
N THR A 847 13.90 -5.76 29.31
CA THR A 847 13.34 -5.96 27.96
C THR A 847 12.10 -6.84 28.03
N LEU A 848 11.23 -6.71 27.03
CA LEU A 848 10.10 -7.60 26.84
C LEU A 848 10.62 -8.97 26.38
N ALA A 849 10.17 -10.02 27.04
CA ALA A 849 10.50 -11.38 26.65
C ALA A 849 9.22 -12.11 26.27
N TYR A 850 9.25 -12.78 25.13
CA TYR A 850 8.13 -13.56 24.62
C TYR A 850 8.63 -14.80 23.90
N GLY A 851 7.77 -15.80 23.82
CA GLY A 851 8.15 -17.07 23.23
C GLY A 851 7.01 -18.05 23.13
N ILE A 852 7.25 -19.14 22.44
CA ILE A 852 6.33 -20.25 22.30
C ILE A 852 6.99 -21.52 22.80
N GLY A 853 6.19 -22.47 23.26
CA GLY A 853 6.73 -23.75 23.66
C GLY A 853 5.69 -24.85 23.67
N ALA A 854 6.20 -26.07 23.78
CA ALA A 854 5.40 -27.27 23.85
C ALA A 854 5.97 -28.20 24.92
N ASN A 855 5.08 -28.70 25.78
CA ASN A 855 5.41 -29.66 26.81
C ASN A 855 4.77 -31.00 26.49
N TYR A 856 5.55 -32.08 26.56
CA TYR A 856 5.06 -33.44 26.41
C TYR A 856 5.22 -34.19 27.72
N GLN A 857 4.11 -34.72 28.23
CA GLN A 857 4.12 -35.45 29.50
C GLN A 857 4.72 -36.84 29.34
N ILE A 858 5.82 -37.11 30.06
CA ILE A 858 6.52 -38.40 30.03
C ILE A 858 6.20 -39.28 31.25
N THR A 859 5.91 -38.66 32.39
CA THR A 859 5.42 -39.32 33.61
C THR A 859 4.39 -38.42 34.29
N GLU A 860 3.71 -38.92 35.31
CA GLU A 860 2.74 -38.15 36.12
C GLU A 860 3.35 -36.89 36.76
N SER A 861 4.68 -36.82 36.90
CA SER A 861 5.40 -35.71 37.53
C SER A 861 6.50 -35.10 36.65
N MET A 862 6.70 -35.56 35.41
CA MET A 862 7.75 -35.06 34.53
C MET A 862 7.24 -34.81 33.11
N LEU A 863 7.68 -33.70 32.54
CA LEU A 863 7.42 -33.29 31.18
C LEU A 863 8.74 -32.99 30.48
N VAL A 864 8.81 -33.28 29.19
CA VAL A 864 9.83 -32.73 28.31
C VAL A 864 9.30 -31.41 27.78
N GLU A 865 10.13 -30.37 27.79
CA GLU A 865 9.78 -29.02 27.39
C GLU A 865 10.67 -28.60 26.21
N ALA A 866 10.05 -28.07 25.16
CA ALA A 866 10.71 -27.41 24.05
C ALA A 866 10.23 -25.96 23.97
N THR A 867 11.16 -25.01 23.88
CA THR A 867 10.84 -23.57 23.88
C THR A 867 11.63 -22.82 22.83
N VAL A 868 11.01 -21.78 22.27
CA VAL A 868 11.68 -20.74 21.50
C VAL A 868 11.35 -19.41 22.16
N ASN A 869 12.34 -18.80 22.81
CA ASN A 869 12.17 -17.55 23.55
C ASN A 869 13.05 -16.45 22.96
N ARG A 870 12.47 -15.28 22.77
CA ARG A 870 13.20 -14.06 22.47
C ARG A 870 13.22 -13.19 23.72
N TYR A 871 14.41 -12.80 24.16
CA TYR A 871 14.59 -11.96 25.34
C TYR A 871 14.89 -10.51 24.97
N SER A 872 15.65 -10.27 23.91
CA SER A 872 15.95 -8.94 23.35
C SER A 872 15.98 -9.00 21.82
N GLY A 873 16.21 -7.86 21.15
CA GLY A 873 16.51 -7.84 19.72
C GLY A 873 17.64 -8.80 19.36
N ASP A 874 18.65 -8.94 20.23
CA ASP A 874 19.87 -9.67 19.92
C ASP A 874 19.91 -11.13 20.40
N LEU A 875 19.00 -11.55 21.28
CA LEU A 875 19.03 -12.89 21.89
C LEU A 875 17.77 -13.70 21.60
N LEU A 876 17.93 -14.73 20.77
CA LEU A 876 16.94 -15.76 20.48
C LEU A 876 17.45 -17.13 20.96
N SER A 877 16.66 -17.81 21.78
CA SER A 877 17.04 -19.07 22.43
C SER A 877 16.11 -20.22 22.06
N TYR A 878 16.70 -21.34 21.65
CA TYR A 878 16.03 -22.62 21.41
C TYR A 878 16.32 -23.58 22.57
N GLY A 879 15.35 -23.79 23.46
CA GLY A 879 15.49 -24.60 24.66
C GLY A 879 14.91 -26.00 24.50
N LEU A 880 15.64 -27.00 25.00
CA LEU A 880 15.14 -28.36 25.24
C LEU A 880 15.44 -28.76 26.68
N GLY A 881 14.41 -29.12 27.44
CA GLY A 881 14.54 -29.35 28.87
C GLY A 881 13.55 -30.35 29.45
N ILE A 882 13.64 -30.51 30.77
CA ILE A 882 12.75 -31.33 31.56
C ILE A 882 12.15 -30.46 32.65
N THR A 883 10.82 -30.52 32.78
CA THR A 883 10.06 -29.92 33.87
C THR A 883 9.60 -31.00 34.82
N TRP A 884 9.92 -30.86 36.10
CA TRP A 884 9.60 -31.81 37.16
C TRP A 884 8.71 -31.17 38.22
N TYR A 885 7.65 -31.88 38.61
CA TYR A 885 6.74 -31.54 39.69
C TYR A 885 7.10 -32.35 40.95
N PRO A 886 7.93 -31.81 41.85
CA PRO A 886 8.50 -32.57 42.96
C PRO A 886 7.48 -33.04 43.99
N PHE A 887 6.31 -32.40 44.06
CA PHE A 887 5.28 -32.68 45.06
C PHE A 887 4.05 -33.37 44.49
N SER A 888 3.97 -33.58 43.17
CA SER A 888 2.80 -34.21 42.57
C SER A 888 2.71 -35.69 42.97
N SER A 889 1.57 -36.07 43.55
CA SER A 889 1.33 -37.39 44.17
C SER A 889 0.93 -38.52 43.21
N GLY A 890 1.06 -38.32 41.88
CA GLY A 890 0.92 -39.40 40.91
C GLY A 890 -0.51 -39.80 40.53
N SER A 891 -1.51 -38.95 40.75
CA SER A 891 -2.80 -39.08 40.06
C SER A 891 -3.54 -37.75 40.11
N LYS A 892 -3.45 -36.96 39.03
CA LYS A 892 -4.24 -35.74 38.87
C LYS A 892 -5.66 -36.10 38.40
N LYS A 893 -6.40 -36.88 39.22
CA LYS A 893 -7.85 -37.01 39.09
C LYS A 893 -8.49 -36.02 40.05
N ILE A 894 -9.14 -35.00 39.51
CA ILE A 894 -10.02 -34.16 40.30
C ILE A 894 -11.41 -34.82 40.22
N GLU A 895 -11.92 -35.33 41.35
CA GLU A 895 -13.35 -35.66 41.44
C GLU A 895 -14.15 -34.35 41.31
N PRO A 896 -15.16 -34.29 40.42
CA PRO A 896 -15.99 -33.10 40.29
C PRO A 896 -16.73 -32.81 41.61
N VAL A 897 -16.65 -31.55 42.04
CA VAL A 897 -17.47 -30.96 43.10
C VAL A 897 -18.96 -31.16 42.72
N PRO A 898 -19.86 -31.52 43.67
CA PRO A 898 -21.23 -31.91 43.34
C PRO A 898 -22.01 -30.83 42.61
N GLU A 899 -22.59 -31.28 41.50
CA GLU A 899 -23.51 -30.62 40.57
C GLU A 899 -24.59 -29.79 41.29
N VAL A 900 -24.64 -28.49 40.98
CA VAL A 900 -25.83 -27.67 41.24
C VAL A 900 -26.86 -28.06 40.20
N ILE A 901 -28.00 -28.56 40.69
CA ILE A 901 -29.15 -29.03 39.90
C ILE A 901 -29.56 -27.95 38.88
N PRO A 902 -29.51 -28.22 37.56
CA PRO A 902 -30.15 -27.36 36.58
C PRO A 902 -31.68 -27.55 36.61
N GLU A 903 -32.39 -26.44 36.46
CA GLU A 903 -33.84 -26.35 36.25
C GLU A 903 -34.20 -27.01 34.90
N PRO A 904 -35.34 -27.72 34.76
CA PRO A 904 -35.57 -28.62 33.63
C PRO A 904 -35.87 -27.88 32.31
N GLU A 905 -35.21 -28.31 31.23
CA GLU A 905 -35.54 -27.95 29.84
C GLU A 905 -36.93 -28.47 29.42
N PRO A 906 -37.65 -27.78 28.50
CA PRO A 906 -38.89 -28.29 27.92
C PRO A 906 -38.65 -29.40 26.87
N GLU A 907 -39.50 -30.41 26.89
CA GLU A 907 -39.50 -31.60 26.01
C GLU A 907 -39.56 -31.27 24.51
N VAL A 908 -38.67 -31.90 23.72
CA VAL A 908 -38.80 -32.03 22.26
C VAL A 908 -39.69 -33.24 21.95
N VAL A 909 -40.82 -33.00 21.28
CA VAL A 909 -41.72 -34.04 20.76
C VAL A 909 -41.27 -34.43 19.35
N GLU A 910 -40.81 -35.67 19.16
CA GLU A 910 -40.64 -36.27 17.84
C GLU A 910 -42.01 -36.53 17.18
N VAL A 911 -42.20 -36.04 15.95
CA VAL A 911 -43.26 -36.53 15.05
C VAL A 911 -42.65 -37.01 13.75
N VAL A 912 -42.90 -38.29 13.49
CA VAL A 912 -42.48 -39.13 12.37
C VAL A 912 -43.11 -38.69 11.05
N GLU A 913 -42.33 -38.78 9.96
CA GLU A 913 -42.73 -38.62 8.55
C GLU A 913 -44.02 -39.37 8.17
N PRO A 914 -44.74 -38.87 7.14
CA PRO A 914 -45.15 -39.79 6.09
C PRO A 914 -44.93 -39.26 4.65
N GLU A 915 -44.21 -40.09 3.90
CA GLU A 915 -44.46 -40.63 2.55
C GLU A 915 -44.77 -39.69 1.35
N VAL A 916 -43.91 -39.83 0.34
CA VAL A 916 -43.95 -39.27 -1.03
C VAL A 916 -45.21 -39.67 -1.80
N ILE A 917 -45.87 -38.69 -2.44
CA ILE A 917 -46.78 -38.89 -3.58
C ILE A 917 -46.55 -37.79 -4.63
N GLU A 918 -46.11 -38.18 -5.84
CA GLU A 918 -46.23 -37.37 -7.08
C GLU A 918 -47.48 -37.83 -7.88
N PRO A 919 -47.89 -37.16 -8.98
CA PRO A 919 -48.20 -35.74 -9.20
C PRO A 919 -49.65 -35.55 -9.72
N VAL A 920 -50.22 -34.35 -9.65
CA VAL A 920 -51.46 -34.00 -10.40
C VAL A 920 -51.31 -32.62 -11.05
N VAL A 921 -51.36 -32.60 -12.38
CA VAL A 921 -51.40 -31.40 -13.23
C VAL A 921 -52.82 -30.84 -13.26
N VAL A 922 -52.99 -29.55 -12.93
CA VAL A 922 -54.10 -28.69 -13.40
C VAL A 922 -53.60 -27.24 -13.52
N GLU A 923 -53.51 -26.69 -14.74
CA GLU A 923 -53.38 -25.25 -15.03
C GLU A 923 -54.76 -24.54 -14.95
N PRO A 924 -54.86 -23.21 -15.13
CA PRO A 924 -54.52 -22.13 -14.20
C PRO A 924 -55.79 -21.34 -13.81
N VAL A 925 -55.83 -20.73 -12.62
CA VAL A 925 -56.78 -19.63 -12.35
C VAL A 925 -56.06 -18.56 -11.52
N VAL A 926 -56.00 -17.38 -12.11
CA VAL A 926 -55.56 -16.12 -11.50
C VAL A 926 -56.45 -15.81 -10.30
N GLU A 927 -55.86 -15.74 -9.11
CA GLU A 927 -56.40 -15.01 -7.97
C GLU A 927 -55.24 -14.21 -7.37
N ILE A 928 -55.32 -12.88 -7.52
CA ILE A 928 -54.45 -11.90 -6.89
C ILE A 928 -54.77 -11.95 -5.39
N GLN A 929 -53.94 -12.66 -4.62
CA GLN A 929 -54.07 -12.72 -3.17
C GLN A 929 -53.11 -11.68 -2.60
N ALA A 930 -53.67 -10.61 -2.02
CA ALA A 930 -52.93 -9.60 -1.29
C ALA A 930 -52.03 -10.26 -0.23
N CYS A 931 -50.77 -9.87 -0.22
CA CYS A 931 -49.75 -10.40 0.67
C CYS A 931 -50.02 -9.91 2.10
N THR A 932 -50.80 -10.66 2.88
CA THR A 932 -50.93 -10.42 4.32
C THR A 932 -49.83 -11.16 5.06
N SER A 933 -48.60 -10.66 5.02
CA SER A 933 -47.62 -10.97 6.07
C SER A 933 -48.07 -10.25 7.34
N LYS A 934 -48.04 -10.94 8.49
CA LYS A 934 -48.19 -10.25 9.78
C LYS A 934 -46.98 -9.34 9.91
N SER A 935 -47.19 -8.04 10.12
CA SER A 935 -46.12 -7.07 10.41
C SER A 935 -45.20 -7.61 11.52
N SER A 936 -44.03 -8.13 11.12
CA SER A 936 -43.01 -8.67 12.02
C SER A 936 -42.21 -7.50 12.57
N ARG A 937 -42.68 -6.84 13.64
CA ARG A 937 -41.85 -5.85 14.37
C ARG A 937 -40.78 -6.62 15.15
N ALA A 938 -39.52 -6.31 14.90
CA ALA A 938 -38.39 -6.84 15.64
C ALA A 938 -37.54 -5.69 16.20
N ASP A 939 -37.18 -5.79 17.48
CA ASP A 939 -36.30 -4.84 18.16
C ASP A 939 -34.94 -5.51 18.35
N ILE A 940 -33.91 -4.99 17.68
CA ILE A 940 -32.54 -5.54 17.67
C ILE A 940 -31.69 -4.75 18.66
N LEU A 941 -31.16 -5.40 19.70
CA LEU A 941 -30.45 -4.71 20.78
C LEU A 941 -28.94 -4.70 20.61
N PHE A 942 -28.32 -3.56 20.90
CA PHE A 942 -26.88 -3.34 20.83
C PHE A 942 -26.26 -3.12 22.22
N ASP A 943 -24.95 -3.32 22.34
CA ASP A 943 -24.17 -2.90 23.51
C ASP A 943 -23.96 -1.37 23.51
N SER A 944 -23.59 -0.79 24.66
CA SER A 944 -23.27 0.65 24.73
C SER A 944 -22.13 1.00 23.79
N ASN A 945 -22.26 2.15 23.12
CA ASN A 945 -21.27 2.70 22.19
C ASN A 945 -20.79 1.70 21.13
N SER A 946 -21.67 0.79 20.71
CA SER A 946 -21.36 -0.20 19.69
C SER A 946 -22.47 -0.29 18.65
N SER A 947 -22.07 -0.37 17.38
CA SER A 947 -22.92 -0.73 16.24
C SER A 947 -22.83 -2.22 15.87
N LYS A 948 -22.07 -3.02 16.63
CA LYS A 948 -21.85 -4.43 16.28
C LYS A 948 -23.09 -5.29 16.56
N LEU A 949 -23.55 -6.01 15.53
CA LEU A 949 -24.69 -6.90 15.61
C LEU A 949 -24.36 -8.15 16.45
N LYS A 950 -25.27 -8.53 17.36
CA LYS A 950 -25.12 -9.71 18.21
C LYS A 950 -25.72 -10.95 17.55
N ALA A 951 -25.04 -12.08 17.71
CA ALA A 951 -25.47 -13.37 17.16
C ALA A 951 -26.88 -13.79 17.60
N ASP A 952 -27.31 -13.37 18.80
CA ASP A 952 -28.64 -13.65 19.36
C ASP A 952 -29.80 -13.11 18.48
N PHE A 953 -29.53 -12.18 17.55
CA PHE A 953 -30.54 -11.58 16.66
C PHE A 953 -30.48 -12.07 15.21
N PHE A 954 -29.51 -12.93 14.85
CA PHE A 954 -29.39 -13.47 13.49
C PHE A 954 -30.61 -14.29 13.08
N ASP A 955 -31.12 -15.16 13.95
CA ASP A 955 -32.33 -15.96 13.68
C ASP A 955 -33.57 -15.09 13.41
N VAL A 956 -33.63 -13.89 14.00
CA VAL A 956 -34.74 -12.93 13.80
C VAL A 956 -34.61 -12.22 12.46
N LEU A 957 -33.39 -11.83 12.09
CA LEU A 957 -33.08 -11.17 10.82
C LEU A 957 -33.20 -12.13 9.63
N ASP A 958 -32.70 -13.36 9.74
CA ASP A 958 -32.88 -14.39 8.72
C ASP A 958 -34.37 -14.69 8.47
N ARG A 959 -35.20 -14.58 9.51
CA ARG A 959 -36.66 -14.71 9.36
C ARG A 959 -37.29 -13.50 8.69
N ALA A 960 -36.80 -12.29 8.94
CA ALA A 960 -37.19 -11.09 8.22
C ALA A 960 -36.87 -11.21 6.72
N VAL A 961 -35.73 -11.80 6.36
CA VAL A 961 -35.36 -12.10 4.97
C VAL A 961 -36.35 -13.07 4.32
N ILE A 962 -36.71 -14.14 5.04
CA ILE A 962 -37.71 -15.11 4.55
C ILE A 962 -39.08 -14.43 4.35
N ASP A 963 -39.48 -13.55 5.28
CA ASP A 963 -40.75 -12.81 5.19
C ASP A 963 -40.75 -11.82 4.01
N TYR A 964 -39.64 -11.14 3.74
CA TYR A 964 -39.48 -10.27 2.55
C TYR A 964 -39.62 -11.07 1.25
N PHE A 965 -38.91 -12.19 1.10
CA PHE A 965 -39.01 -12.99 -0.13
C PHE A 965 -40.38 -13.66 -0.31
N ALA A 966 -41.17 -13.77 0.76
CA ALA A 966 -42.57 -14.18 0.68
C ALA A 966 -43.50 -13.04 0.21
N CYS A 967 -43.11 -11.77 0.39
CA CYS A 967 -43.86 -10.57 -0.03
C CYS A 967 -42.91 -9.50 -0.63
N LYS A 968 -42.41 -9.75 -1.84
CA LYS A 968 -41.37 -8.92 -2.49
C LYS A 968 -41.72 -7.43 -2.70
N GLU A 969 -42.98 -7.03 -2.54
CA GLU A 969 -43.41 -5.63 -2.66
C GLU A 969 -43.41 -4.87 -1.33
N SER A 970 -42.94 -5.49 -0.23
CA SER A 970 -42.79 -4.79 1.05
C SER A 970 -41.47 -4.03 1.13
N VAL A 971 -41.51 -2.81 1.67
CA VAL A 971 -40.34 -2.02 2.06
C VAL A 971 -40.01 -2.31 3.52
N ILE A 972 -38.73 -2.47 3.84
CA ILE A 972 -38.23 -2.65 5.19
C ILE A 972 -37.74 -1.31 5.72
N THR A 973 -38.36 -0.77 6.77
CA THR A 973 -37.88 0.44 7.44
C THR A 973 -37.10 0.07 8.70
N LEU A 974 -35.87 0.57 8.81
CA LEU A 974 -34.96 0.39 9.94
C LEU A 974 -34.81 1.71 10.68
N VAL A 975 -35.25 1.78 11.94
CA VAL A 975 -35.14 3.00 12.76
C VAL A 975 -34.12 2.78 13.87
N GLY A 976 -33.00 3.50 13.82
CA GLY A 976 -31.91 3.40 14.79
C GLY A 976 -32.08 4.34 15.98
N PHE A 977 -31.82 3.82 17.18
CA PHE A 977 -31.84 4.56 18.44
C PHE A 977 -30.58 4.31 19.28
N THR A 978 -30.25 5.27 20.14
CA THR A 978 -29.15 5.19 21.10
C THR A 978 -29.59 5.35 22.55
N ASP A 979 -28.66 5.12 23.47
CA ASP A 979 -28.90 5.39 24.89
C ASP A 979 -28.83 6.89 25.18
N SER A 980 -29.16 7.28 26.40
CA SER A 980 -29.20 8.69 26.78
C SER A 980 -27.81 9.27 27.14
N SER A 981 -26.73 8.68 26.62
CA SER A 981 -25.35 9.04 26.98
C SER A 981 -24.56 9.57 25.78
N GLY A 982 -23.79 10.65 25.96
CA GLY A 982 -23.07 11.34 24.88
C GLY A 982 -23.79 12.59 24.35
N SER A 983 -23.16 13.30 23.40
CA SER A 983 -23.74 14.48 22.73
C SER A 983 -24.85 14.08 21.74
N VAL A 984 -25.66 15.04 21.29
CA VAL A 984 -26.73 14.80 20.30
C VAL A 984 -26.14 14.33 18.97
N ARG A 985 -25.13 15.05 18.44
CA ARG A 985 -24.41 14.72 17.20
C ARG A 985 -23.75 13.32 17.26
N TYR A 986 -23.14 12.94 18.39
CA TYR A 986 -22.57 11.60 18.58
C TYR A 986 -23.65 10.50 18.53
N ASN A 987 -24.79 10.76 19.17
CA ASN A 987 -25.89 9.81 19.22
C ASN A 987 -26.58 9.65 17.87
N GLU A 988 -26.69 10.70 17.06
CA GLU A 988 -27.22 10.64 15.69
C GLU A 988 -26.33 9.84 14.75
N LYS A 989 -25.00 10.07 14.79
CA LYS A 989 -24.03 9.27 14.01
C LYS A 989 -24.07 7.79 14.43
N LEU A 990 -24.16 7.50 15.73
CA LEU A 990 -24.19 6.12 16.23
C LEU A 990 -25.52 5.39 15.95
N SER A 991 -26.68 6.07 15.97
CA SER A 991 -27.96 5.45 15.58
C SER A 991 -27.99 5.11 14.10
N TYR A 992 -27.42 5.96 13.24
CA TYR A 992 -27.29 5.68 11.81
C TYR A 992 -26.41 4.44 11.57
N LYS A 993 -25.19 4.41 12.14
CA LYS A 993 -24.26 3.26 12.02
C LYS A 993 -24.88 1.93 12.48
N ARG A 994 -25.76 1.95 13.48
CA ARG A 994 -26.51 0.75 13.92
C ARG A 994 -27.56 0.29 12.91
N ALA A 995 -28.36 1.23 12.39
CA ALA A 995 -29.36 0.92 11.37
C ALA A 995 -28.70 0.40 10.09
N ASP A 996 -27.57 1.01 9.72
CA ASP A 996 -26.75 0.61 8.59
C ASP A 996 -26.15 -0.80 8.76
N THR A 997 -25.62 -1.13 9.93
CA THR A 997 -25.13 -2.51 10.20
C THR A 997 -26.22 -3.57 10.01
N VAL A 998 -27.48 -3.24 10.31
CA VAL A 998 -28.63 -4.13 10.06
C VAL A 998 -29.00 -4.16 8.57
N ARG A 999 -28.92 -3.02 7.87
CA ARG A 999 -29.11 -2.91 6.41
C ARG A 999 -28.12 -3.81 5.67
N THR A 1000 -26.83 -3.70 5.96
CA THR A 1000 -25.77 -4.54 5.33
C THR A 1000 -26.05 -6.03 5.54
N TYR A 1001 -26.43 -6.43 6.74
CA TYR A 1001 -26.75 -7.84 7.05
C TYR A 1001 -27.90 -8.39 6.18
N LEU A 1002 -28.91 -7.57 5.90
CA LEU A 1002 -30.07 -7.91 5.07
C LEU A 1002 -29.70 -7.92 3.57
N GLN A 1003 -28.86 -6.99 3.12
CA GLN A 1003 -28.35 -6.91 1.74
C GLN A 1003 -27.48 -8.12 1.38
N GLU A 1004 -26.58 -8.54 2.28
CA GLU A 1004 -25.77 -9.76 2.12
C GLU A 1004 -26.62 -11.03 1.91
N ARG A 1005 -27.89 -11.01 2.35
CA ARG A 1005 -28.84 -12.11 2.22
C ARG A 1005 -29.80 -11.94 1.04
N GLY A 1006 -29.52 -10.96 0.18
CA GLY A 1006 -30.14 -10.77 -1.13
C GLY A 1006 -31.35 -9.83 -1.16
N ILE A 1007 -31.57 -9.02 -0.12
CA ILE A 1007 -32.57 -7.95 -0.17
C ILE A 1007 -31.97 -6.73 -0.90
N PRO A 1008 -32.58 -6.27 -2.01
CA PRO A 1008 -32.16 -5.07 -2.71
C PRO A 1008 -32.16 -3.79 -1.83
N SER A 1009 -31.21 -2.88 -2.07
CA SER A 1009 -31.04 -1.62 -1.32
C SER A 1009 -32.28 -0.72 -1.37
N ASP A 1010 -32.91 -0.61 -2.54
CA ASP A 1010 -34.14 0.16 -2.83
C ASP A 1010 -35.38 -0.33 -2.07
N HIS A 1011 -35.28 -1.49 -1.42
CA HIS A 1011 -36.33 -2.04 -0.54
C HIS A 1011 -36.04 -1.87 0.95
N ILE A 1012 -34.96 -1.17 1.33
CA ILE A 1012 -34.58 -0.92 2.74
C ILE A 1012 -34.38 0.58 2.98
N VAL A 1013 -35.21 1.16 3.86
CA VAL A 1013 -35.10 2.56 4.29
C VAL A 1013 -34.49 2.64 5.68
N THR A 1014 -33.39 3.37 5.85
CA THR A 1014 -32.73 3.60 7.15
C THR A 1014 -33.08 4.98 7.68
N ILE A 1015 -33.47 5.06 8.95
CA ILE A 1015 -33.82 6.31 9.64
C ILE A 1015 -33.01 6.40 10.93
N SER A 1016 -32.27 7.49 11.10
CA SER A 1016 -31.57 7.81 12.34
C SER A 1016 -32.46 8.69 13.23
N ARG A 1017 -32.60 8.35 14.52
CA ARG A 1017 -33.36 9.17 15.48
C ARG A 1017 -32.57 9.56 16.73
N GLY A 1018 -31.28 9.24 16.78
CA GLY A 1018 -30.43 9.53 17.93
C GLY A 1018 -31.00 8.97 19.23
N ILE A 1019 -31.12 9.82 20.23
CA ILE A 1019 -31.59 9.45 21.58
C ILE A 1019 -33.10 9.17 21.56
N ASP A 1020 -33.52 7.98 22.02
CA ASP A 1020 -34.95 7.67 22.14
C ASP A 1020 -35.64 8.55 23.22
N PRO A 1021 -36.60 9.43 22.84
CA PRO A 1021 -37.27 10.33 23.78
C PRO A 1021 -38.34 9.62 24.63
N SER A 1022 -38.58 8.33 24.44
CA SER A 1022 -39.63 7.56 25.11
C SER A 1022 -39.39 7.41 26.62
N SER A 1023 -40.12 8.20 27.42
CA SER A 1023 -40.04 8.14 28.88
C SER A 1023 -40.62 6.82 29.42
N GLY A 1024 -39.77 5.87 29.79
CA GLY A 1024 -40.19 4.64 30.49
C GLY A 1024 -39.42 3.36 30.18
N LEU A 1025 -38.60 3.34 29.13
CA LEU A 1025 -37.74 2.20 28.81
C LEU A 1025 -36.44 2.23 29.63
N PRO A 1026 -35.96 1.08 30.14
CA PRO A 1026 -34.64 1.01 30.78
C PRO A 1026 -33.52 1.21 29.74
N GLU A 1027 -32.39 1.82 30.14
CA GLU A 1027 -31.33 2.27 29.21
C GLU A 1027 -30.79 1.16 28.28
N ASN A 1028 -30.81 -0.09 28.73
CA ASN A 1028 -30.36 -1.21 27.90
C ASN A 1028 -31.29 -1.51 26.72
N GLU A 1029 -32.58 -1.13 26.79
CA GLU A 1029 -33.60 -1.33 25.76
C GLU A 1029 -33.74 -0.11 24.83
N LYS A 1030 -33.11 1.04 25.16
CA LYS A 1030 -33.05 2.21 24.29
C LYS A 1030 -32.06 2.05 23.12
N ARG A 1031 -31.01 1.24 23.31
CA ARG A 1031 -29.96 0.95 22.31
C ARG A 1031 -30.44 -0.08 21.30
N ARG A 1032 -31.35 0.31 20.41
CA ARG A 1032 -32.00 -0.64 19.50
C ARG A 1032 -32.15 -0.13 18.07
N VAL A 1033 -32.30 -1.06 17.14
CA VAL A 1033 -32.86 -0.80 15.81
C VAL A 1033 -34.22 -1.47 15.73
N GLU A 1034 -35.24 -0.70 15.35
CA GLU A 1034 -36.59 -1.22 15.13
C GLU A 1034 -36.79 -1.51 13.64
N LEU A 1035 -37.23 -2.73 13.33
CA LEU A 1035 -37.49 -3.18 11.97
C LEU A 1035 -38.99 -3.25 11.70
N TYR A 1036 -39.43 -2.62 10.62
CA TYR A 1036 -40.82 -2.57 10.15
C TYR A 1036 -40.96 -3.06 8.72
N PHE A 1037 -42.07 -3.76 8.43
CA PHE A 1037 -42.48 -4.07 7.06
C PHE A 1037 -43.67 -3.19 6.67
N GLY A 1038 -43.49 -2.37 5.63
CA GLY A 1038 -44.52 -1.52 5.02
C GLY A 1038 -44.80 -1.92 3.57
N SER A 1039 -45.89 -1.42 2.99
CA SER A 1039 -46.02 -1.32 1.53
C SER A 1039 -45.61 0.08 1.11
N TYR A 1040 -45.09 0.24 -0.11
CA TYR A 1040 -45.01 1.54 -0.78
C TYR A 1040 -46.33 2.32 -0.68
#